data_AF-A0A4R2HM01-F1
#
_entry.id   AF-A0A4R2HM01-F1
#
_cell.length_a   1.000
_cell.length_b   1.000
_cell.length_c   1.000
_cell.angle_alpha   90.00
_cell.angle_beta   90.00
_cell.angle_gamma   90.00
#
_symmetry.space_group_name_H-M   'P 1'
#
loop_
_entity.id
_entity.type
_entity.pdbx_description
1 polymer ?
#
loop_
_entity_poly.entity_id
_entity_poly.type
_entity_poly.pdbx_seq_one_letter_code
_entity_poly.pdbx_strand_id
1 'polypeptide(L)'
;MIGTTVAITYVATKFLDQFIKEEGYGRLKLFFFPKDRYYKRLLRLISDVTDEYAAKDPVKYQDKISFYHSPVVFKMLSNHVLFKEANMSEVNATLEKNPNVLKPSAGEVNKFFELFYTRAKANPKLKKIFIEEHYKPQIFEISAAVDRIEKHVENTSAEITQIKSQLDTIVDQQQPIQRPVITSDYLPSPEEDKLEKLLADKEVLLLSGVSFCGKSQLAKTIAERFIQNGYRYQGGADVGDADRFLRNPGGKHIFLLEDPFGHNIESESKVNLRKVQELLKNKTPGNKIIITTRSEVLTGANGVATVDDCALEGNNWIELKFRGRAFLEEAWGKMSHAVPENCKGLINKYLNTAPEHQLLQIGQLAHLGRLPGRSLEGKSLEILLHLAQADAKQLAIDIKARGKVSSKLYKVLGLAASTIVPVRLEDLAYILAEDDQCPAFLKEQTFKRSKRSNQVSFPKYQNEYTLNPEDRTELTFFIERGYIQLNQNEITFRHPTYQEASKYLLTETPVLEVKESSEKVKRTLASLNTNSATYIASQLSSIYDATNQEGLKAELLDVAYQEATNSIFPSVRDWVLKFLLEHISANNEQVQEGIYHLIDEDMSSSDIFWSGNTPFYSDCSRSFFEEDEYNEAETKAAIADLSTDKEQSSLTLWSIVNLLSRHDFPVTDFPNKEGILQILNAPETFIRSTMANIVLKRTPALSANIIDQIFSDPNPWVVVEGIKGTILGYPHHSQAERERLVQLIQKSLNNNFVIARIRTFLSSFGIDYGIEHIDWENIEDQNKQPMWELWGDIFPTFMENMPINVEINNSGRFDVTLNESKKYLKNTEAGFRVAEAFYKWVDNRVSAGKFLDTYEMGIVSFLLDIVDDHQKRLPLFQKILQYPKTNLMLYSVSWAISDWEILSGAEKQIILDLFSSGRIDQRWIIATAITRSHVPTEIQQLIFGKDDFLDLPPNEIIAKIPSQLLSDALEIFIGQSHLISGLGISHTRNEKWQKIIEEVLKNGLNPNFELCLGEFILHVINGPAREWSDNYKNIWKTMCAQESLLDQLSDALILENAKSNPSIPPSTYLWQELIFAYTQAGEVDRLADKVIVVIEALQRFEADDIIEFFKGEFMDCIVNRCPLDLCILSVLVAHSKTDLIPIEVLDELAEEVKKLSVEHNIRLEISIDFIKKMVPKLIGHPAHEVLTQLSNKIYEIGTAWVHSHRYEKEINGWIS
;
A
#
# COMPACT_ATOMS: atom_id res chain seq x y z
N MET A 1 -74.34 -65.90 13.41
CA MET A 1 -73.21 -65.88 14.38
C MET A 1 -71.96 -66.64 13.94
N ILE A 2 -72.00 -67.55 12.96
CA ILE A 2 -70.83 -68.38 12.55
C ILE A 2 -69.81 -67.60 11.69
N GLY A 3 -70.25 -66.56 10.95
CA GLY A 3 -69.36 -65.77 10.08
C GLY A 3 -68.31 -64.94 10.83
N THR A 4 -68.72 -64.12 11.81
CA THR A 4 -67.88 -63.15 12.51
C THR A 4 -66.63 -63.79 13.16
N THR A 5 -66.79 -65.01 13.69
CA THR A 5 -65.70 -65.76 14.34
C THR A 5 -64.60 -66.14 13.36
N VAL A 6 -64.92 -66.39 12.08
CA VAL A 6 -63.93 -66.80 11.06
C VAL A 6 -63.01 -65.65 10.67
N ALA A 7 -63.51 -64.42 10.57
CA ALA A 7 -62.66 -63.27 10.23
C ALA A 7 -61.84 -62.74 11.38
N ILE A 8 -62.37 -62.75 12.60
CA ILE A 8 -61.59 -62.42 13.81
C ILE A 8 -60.41 -63.39 13.97
N THR A 9 -60.64 -64.67 13.68
CA THR A 9 -59.61 -65.73 13.62
C THR A 9 -58.56 -65.44 12.55
N TYR A 10 -58.97 -65.04 11.35
CA TYR A 10 -58.05 -64.70 10.26
C TYR A 10 -57.16 -63.49 10.61
N VAL A 11 -57.74 -62.40 11.12
CA VAL A 11 -56.99 -61.18 11.47
C VAL A 11 -56.00 -61.44 12.61
N ALA A 12 -56.40 -62.20 13.63
CA ALA A 12 -55.52 -62.60 14.72
C ALA A 12 -54.34 -63.48 14.25
N THR A 13 -54.56 -64.33 13.24
CA THR A 13 -53.52 -65.20 12.67
C THR A 13 -52.52 -64.39 11.84
N LYS A 14 -53.01 -63.48 10.98
CA LYS A 14 -52.17 -62.59 10.15
C LYS A 14 -51.29 -61.66 11.00
N PHE A 15 -51.83 -61.11 12.09
CA PHE A 15 -51.06 -60.31 13.04
C PHE A 15 -49.92 -61.11 13.66
N LEU A 16 -50.19 -62.36 14.03
CA LEU A 16 -49.19 -63.27 14.58
C LEU A 16 -48.10 -63.61 13.55
N ASP A 17 -48.48 -63.88 12.30
CA ASP A 17 -47.54 -64.21 11.23
C ASP A 17 -46.65 -63.03 10.82
N GLN A 18 -47.19 -61.81 10.73
CA GLN A 18 -46.40 -60.61 10.43
C GLN A 18 -45.44 -60.26 11.57
N PHE A 19 -45.90 -60.39 12.81
CA PHE A 19 -45.06 -60.20 14.00
C PHE A 19 -43.88 -61.20 14.03
N ILE A 20 -44.12 -62.46 13.67
CA ILE A 20 -43.07 -63.49 13.56
C ILE A 20 -42.05 -63.16 12.45
N LYS A 21 -42.50 -62.50 11.37
CA LYS A 21 -41.68 -62.15 10.21
C LYS A 21 -40.80 -60.91 10.44
N GLU A 22 -41.33 -59.86 11.07
CA GLU A 22 -40.59 -58.61 11.35
C GLU A 22 -39.49 -58.81 12.40
N GLU A 23 -39.68 -59.74 13.34
CA GLU A 23 -38.72 -60.05 14.40
C GLU A 23 -37.73 -61.18 14.02
N GLY A 24 -37.70 -61.61 12.75
CA GLY A 24 -36.64 -62.47 12.20
C GLY A 24 -36.59 -63.91 12.76
N TYR A 25 -37.72 -64.51 13.12
CA TYR A 25 -37.74 -65.88 13.66
C TYR A 25 -37.52 -66.94 12.56
N GLY A 26 -36.38 -67.65 12.63
CA GLY A 26 -36.07 -68.79 11.74
C GLY A 26 -36.93 -70.05 11.99
N ARG A 27 -37.05 -70.92 10.98
CA ARG A 27 -37.95 -72.11 10.94
C ARG A 27 -37.88 -73.06 12.15
N LEU A 28 -36.77 -73.13 12.87
CA LEU A 28 -36.59 -73.99 14.05
C LEU A 28 -37.11 -73.36 15.37
N LYS A 29 -37.13 -72.02 15.50
CA LYS A 29 -37.70 -71.33 16.68
C LYS A 29 -39.24 -71.32 16.68
N LEU A 30 -39.85 -71.57 15.52
CA LEU A 30 -41.31 -71.68 15.34
C LEU A 30 -41.95 -72.88 16.05
N PHE A 31 -41.16 -73.90 16.42
CA PHE A 31 -41.64 -75.14 17.03
C PHE A 31 -41.88 -75.03 18.55
N PHE A 32 -41.24 -74.05 19.21
CA PHE A 32 -41.30 -73.85 20.67
C PHE A 32 -42.10 -72.61 21.08
N PHE A 33 -42.68 -71.87 20.13
CA PHE A 33 -43.52 -70.72 20.41
C PHE A 33 -44.93 -71.19 20.83
N PRO A 34 -45.45 -70.86 22.04
CA PRO A 34 -46.73 -71.35 22.52
C PRO A 34 -47.88 -70.56 21.90
N LYS A 35 -48.13 -70.82 20.60
CA LYS A 35 -49.08 -70.09 19.76
C LYS A 35 -50.46 -69.91 20.39
N ASP A 36 -50.91 -70.88 21.19
CA ASP A 36 -52.30 -70.96 21.68
C ASP A 36 -52.72 -69.91 22.72
N ARG A 37 -51.84 -69.43 23.61
CA ARG A 37 -52.23 -68.51 24.72
C ARG A 37 -52.29 -67.05 24.29
N TYR A 38 -51.26 -66.58 23.58
CA TYR A 38 -51.22 -65.23 23.03
C TYR A 38 -52.33 -65.03 21.98
N TYR A 39 -52.50 -66.01 21.09
CA TYR A 39 -53.56 -66.05 20.09
C TYR A 39 -54.97 -66.05 20.70
N LYS A 40 -55.26 -66.91 21.70
CA LYS A 40 -56.57 -66.93 22.38
C LYS A 40 -56.90 -65.62 23.10
N ARG A 41 -55.88 -64.89 23.56
CA ARG A 41 -56.09 -63.60 24.23
C ARG A 41 -56.28 -62.45 23.23
N LEU A 42 -55.57 -62.47 22.10
CA LEU A 42 -55.77 -61.53 21.01
C LEU A 42 -57.15 -61.71 20.36
N LEU A 43 -57.60 -62.96 20.19
CA LEU A 43 -58.96 -63.30 19.77
C LEU A 43 -60.04 -62.71 20.70
N ARG A 44 -59.87 -62.85 22.02
CA ARG A 44 -60.77 -62.22 23.00
C ARG A 44 -60.75 -60.70 22.90
N LEU A 45 -59.57 -60.09 22.75
CA LEU A 45 -59.45 -58.63 22.63
C LEU A 45 -60.17 -58.08 21.38
N ILE A 46 -60.02 -58.74 20.23
CA ILE A 46 -60.69 -58.32 18.99
C ILE A 46 -62.21 -58.48 19.14
N SER A 47 -62.68 -59.54 19.81
CA SER A 47 -64.11 -59.71 20.14
C SER A 47 -64.61 -58.59 21.06
N ASP A 48 -63.90 -58.33 22.16
CA ASP A 48 -64.27 -57.29 23.15
C ASP A 48 -64.31 -55.89 22.51
N VAL A 49 -63.39 -55.57 21.61
CA VAL A 49 -63.36 -54.30 20.85
C VAL A 49 -64.52 -54.21 19.85
N THR A 50 -64.87 -55.35 19.22
CA THR A 50 -66.00 -55.41 18.29
C THR A 50 -67.32 -55.18 19.03
N ASP A 51 -67.49 -55.78 20.20
CA ASP A 51 -68.67 -55.61 21.05
C ASP A 51 -68.74 -54.19 21.65
N GLU A 52 -67.60 -53.61 22.07
CA GLU A 52 -67.54 -52.24 22.59
C GLU A 52 -67.86 -51.19 21.51
N TYR A 53 -67.34 -51.38 20.30
CA TYR A 53 -67.63 -50.49 19.18
C TYR A 53 -69.11 -50.56 18.78
N ALA A 54 -69.66 -51.76 18.70
CA ALA A 54 -71.08 -51.99 18.38
C ALA A 54 -72.05 -51.38 19.42
N ALA A 55 -71.63 -51.29 20.69
CA ALA A 55 -72.42 -50.66 21.75
C ALA A 55 -72.36 -49.12 21.75
N LYS A 56 -71.26 -48.52 21.28
CA LYS A 56 -71.03 -47.06 21.28
C LYS A 56 -71.59 -46.34 20.04
N ASP A 57 -71.70 -47.02 18.90
CA ASP A 57 -72.24 -46.44 17.66
C ASP A 57 -73.32 -47.36 17.05
N PRO A 58 -74.52 -47.44 17.67
CA PRO A 58 -75.56 -48.38 17.29
C PRO A 58 -76.30 -47.91 16.03
N VAL A 59 -75.81 -48.28 14.86
CA VAL A 59 -76.46 -47.94 13.60
C VAL A 59 -77.70 -48.84 13.37
N LYS A 60 -78.87 -48.23 13.11
CA LYS A 60 -80.15 -48.94 12.85
C LYS A 60 -80.25 -49.36 11.38
N TYR A 61 -80.38 -50.67 11.12
CA TYR A 61 -80.34 -51.25 9.78
C TYR A 61 -81.62 -51.97 9.36
N GLN A 62 -82.19 -51.59 8.20
CA GLN A 62 -83.26 -52.27 7.48
C GLN A 62 -82.68 -53.36 6.55
N ASP A 63 -82.18 -54.46 7.13
CA ASP A 63 -81.76 -55.71 6.44
C ASP A 63 -80.29 -55.85 5.97
N LYS A 64 -79.35 -55.01 6.45
CA LYS A 64 -77.90 -55.12 6.14
C LYS A 64 -77.01 -55.29 7.39
N ILE A 65 -75.86 -55.96 7.26
CA ILE A 65 -74.91 -56.24 8.36
C ILE A 65 -73.70 -55.28 8.37
N SER A 66 -73.19 -54.92 9.55
CA SER A 66 -71.99 -54.08 9.70
C SER A 66 -70.73 -54.72 9.12
N PHE A 67 -69.75 -53.90 8.71
CA PHE A 67 -68.53 -54.37 8.04
C PHE A 67 -67.70 -55.35 8.89
N TYR A 68 -67.65 -55.21 10.21
CA TYR A 68 -66.94 -56.10 11.14
C TYR A 68 -67.68 -57.43 11.40
N HIS A 69 -68.94 -57.56 10.94
CA HIS A 69 -69.69 -58.83 10.95
C HIS A 69 -69.59 -59.59 9.62
N SER A 70 -69.14 -58.93 8.56
CA SER A 70 -68.86 -59.58 7.28
C SER A 70 -67.43 -60.11 7.27
N PRO A 71 -67.22 -61.43 7.16
CA PRO A 71 -65.89 -61.99 7.31
C PRO A 71 -64.95 -61.59 6.18
N VAL A 72 -65.52 -61.47 4.98
CA VAL A 72 -64.79 -61.12 3.76
C VAL A 72 -64.40 -59.64 3.77
N VAL A 73 -65.32 -58.77 4.18
CA VAL A 73 -65.09 -57.31 4.20
C VAL A 73 -64.17 -56.92 5.36
N PHE A 74 -64.36 -57.50 6.55
CA PHE A 74 -63.50 -57.22 7.71
C PHE A 74 -62.05 -57.63 7.45
N LYS A 75 -61.85 -58.81 6.87
CA LYS A 75 -60.53 -59.29 6.42
C LYS A 75 -59.87 -58.33 5.44
N MET A 76 -60.60 -57.86 4.43
CA MET A 76 -60.03 -56.97 3.41
C MET A 76 -59.66 -55.60 3.98
N LEU A 77 -60.49 -55.04 4.86
CA LEU A 77 -60.21 -53.78 5.55
C LEU A 77 -59.03 -53.88 6.51
N SER A 78 -58.90 -54.99 7.27
CA SER A 78 -57.74 -55.22 8.13
C SER A 78 -56.44 -55.33 7.33
N ASN A 79 -56.44 -55.99 6.17
CA ASN A 79 -55.27 -56.06 5.29
C ASN A 79 -54.86 -54.69 4.75
N HIS A 80 -55.82 -53.82 4.42
CA HIS A 80 -55.55 -52.47 3.96
C HIS A 80 -55.01 -51.57 5.08
N VAL A 81 -55.67 -51.55 6.24
CA VAL A 81 -55.39 -50.58 7.31
C VAL A 81 -54.21 -50.97 8.20
N LEU A 82 -54.12 -52.25 8.61
CA LEU A 82 -53.12 -52.69 9.59
C LEU A 82 -51.82 -53.15 8.94
N PHE A 83 -51.91 -53.74 7.75
CA PHE A 83 -50.79 -54.42 7.11
C PHE A 83 -50.34 -53.77 5.79
N LYS A 84 -51.11 -52.79 5.27
CA LYS A 84 -50.86 -52.08 4.00
C LYS A 84 -50.68 -53.03 2.78
N GLU A 85 -51.26 -54.23 2.82
CA GLU A 85 -51.09 -55.27 1.80
C GLU A 85 -52.16 -55.25 0.69
N ALA A 86 -53.24 -54.47 0.84
CA ALA A 86 -54.32 -54.32 -0.14
C ALA A 86 -54.55 -52.84 -0.47
N ASN A 87 -54.98 -52.50 -1.69
CA ASN A 87 -55.25 -51.11 -2.10
C ASN A 87 -56.77 -50.76 -2.02
N MET A 88 -57.12 -49.46 -1.99
CA MET A 88 -58.53 -49.03 -1.84
C MET A 88 -59.45 -49.45 -3.00
N SER A 89 -58.91 -49.77 -4.19
CA SER A 89 -59.72 -50.24 -5.32
C SER A 89 -60.23 -51.67 -5.09
N GLU A 90 -59.42 -52.55 -4.49
CA GLU A 90 -59.78 -53.93 -4.15
C GLU A 90 -60.75 -54.01 -2.96
N VAL A 91 -60.58 -53.11 -1.99
CA VAL A 91 -61.51 -52.94 -0.87
C VAL A 91 -62.90 -52.53 -1.39
N ASN A 92 -62.96 -51.56 -2.30
CA ASN A 92 -64.22 -51.10 -2.91
C ASN A 92 -64.89 -52.18 -3.76
N ALA A 93 -64.13 -52.92 -4.59
CA ALA A 93 -64.68 -54.03 -5.37
C ALA A 93 -65.23 -55.18 -4.51
N THR A 94 -64.62 -55.42 -3.34
CA THR A 94 -65.09 -56.43 -2.37
C THR A 94 -66.38 -55.98 -1.66
N LEU A 95 -66.52 -54.68 -1.38
CA LEU A 95 -67.74 -54.08 -0.84
C LEU A 95 -68.89 -54.12 -1.85
N GLU A 96 -68.63 -53.86 -3.14
CA GLU A 96 -69.64 -53.94 -4.22
C GLU A 96 -70.17 -55.35 -4.45
N LYS A 97 -69.30 -56.38 -4.33
CA LYS A 97 -69.70 -57.80 -4.45
C LYS A 97 -70.45 -58.35 -3.23
N ASN A 98 -70.53 -57.59 -2.14
CA ASN A 98 -71.22 -57.98 -0.91
C ASN A 98 -72.28 -56.92 -0.51
N PRO A 99 -73.35 -56.75 -1.31
CA PRO A 99 -74.32 -55.65 -1.17
C PRO A 99 -75.14 -55.66 0.13
N ASN A 100 -75.13 -56.81 0.84
CA ASN A 100 -75.78 -57.00 2.14
C ASN A 100 -74.93 -56.49 3.33
N VAL A 101 -73.72 -55.98 3.06
CA VAL A 101 -72.83 -55.37 4.05
C VAL A 101 -72.89 -53.85 3.89
N LEU A 102 -73.01 -53.12 4.99
CA LEU A 102 -72.97 -51.66 4.90
C LEU A 102 -71.56 -51.18 4.62
N LYS A 103 -71.45 -50.29 3.63
CA LYS A 103 -70.20 -49.66 3.26
C LYS A 103 -69.80 -48.67 4.37
N PRO A 104 -68.71 -48.93 5.11
CA PRO A 104 -68.29 -48.03 6.18
C PRO A 104 -67.60 -46.78 5.60
N SER A 105 -67.75 -45.66 6.26
CA SER A 105 -66.98 -44.44 5.98
C SER A 105 -65.53 -44.60 6.45
N ALA A 106 -64.62 -43.82 5.86
CA ALA A 106 -63.21 -43.80 6.26
C ALA A 106 -63.03 -43.43 7.76
N GLY A 107 -63.91 -42.56 8.30
CA GLY A 107 -63.91 -42.19 9.71
C GLY A 107 -64.32 -43.33 10.65
N GLU A 108 -65.28 -44.17 10.25
CA GLU A 108 -65.73 -45.33 11.03
C GLU A 108 -64.66 -46.43 11.08
N VAL A 109 -64.00 -46.69 9.95
CA VAL A 109 -62.88 -47.64 9.87
C VAL A 109 -61.73 -47.19 10.76
N ASN A 110 -61.33 -45.91 10.70
CA ASN A 110 -60.24 -45.39 11.52
C ASN A 110 -60.58 -45.43 13.02
N LYS A 111 -61.78 -45.02 13.42
CA LYS A 111 -62.22 -45.09 14.83
C LYS A 111 -62.19 -46.52 15.39
N PHE A 112 -62.60 -47.51 14.59
CA PHE A 112 -62.56 -48.92 15.00
C PHE A 112 -61.13 -49.40 15.25
N PHE A 113 -60.19 -49.11 14.33
CA PHE A 113 -58.81 -49.57 14.45
C PHE A 113 -57.99 -48.77 15.48
N GLU A 114 -58.30 -47.50 15.72
CA GLU A 114 -57.72 -46.73 16.83
C GLU A 114 -58.18 -47.26 18.19
N LEU A 115 -59.47 -47.61 18.34
CA LEU A 115 -59.98 -48.25 19.55
C LEU A 115 -59.29 -49.59 19.80
N PHE A 116 -59.13 -50.40 18.75
CA PHE A 116 -58.37 -51.64 18.81
C PHE A 116 -56.92 -51.42 19.28
N TYR A 117 -56.20 -50.47 18.69
CA TYR A 117 -54.80 -50.19 19.03
C TYR A 117 -54.65 -49.68 20.47
N THR A 118 -55.54 -48.79 20.90
CA THR A 118 -55.54 -48.23 22.25
C THR A 118 -55.78 -49.32 23.30
N ARG A 119 -56.77 -50.20 23.07
CA ARG A 119 -57.09 -51.32 23.97
C ARG A 119 -55.99 -52.39 23.98
N ALA A 120 -55.32 -52.62 22.85
CA ALA A 120 -54.18 -53.52 22.79
C ALA A 120 -52.99 -53.01 23.62
N LYS A 121 -52.62 -51.72 23.47
CA LYS A 121 -51.48 -51.10 24.16
C LYS A 121 -51.71 -50.95 25.67
N ALA A 122 -52.95 -50.70 26.09
CA ALA A 122 -53.34 -50.51 27.48
C ALA A 122 -53.69 -51.82 28.22
N ASN A 123 -53.51 -53.01 27.61
CA ASN A 123 -53.87 -54.28 28.26
C ASN A 123 -52.68 -54.85 29.07
N PRO A 124 -52.63 -54.64 30.41
CA PRO A 124 -51.50 -55.07 31.23
C PRO A 124 -51.32 -56.59 31.25
N LYS A 125 -52.37 -57.39 30.98
CA LYS A 125 -52.25 -58.84 30.84
C LYS A 125 -51.58 -59.24 29.52
N LEU A 126 -51.83 -58.52 28.41
CA LEU A 126 -51.15 -58.77 27.14
C LEU A 126 -49.66 -58.42 27.26
N LYS A 127 -49.34 -57.28 27.90
CA LYS A 127 -47.97 -56.83 28.20
C LYS A 127 -47.26 -57.75 29.22
N LYS A 128 -47.97 -58.25 30.23
CA LYS A 128 -47.45 -59.19 31.22
C LYS A 128 -47.18 -60.57 30.61
N ILE A 129 -48.08 -61.11 29.78
CA ILE A 129 -47.83 -62.37 29.06
C ILE A 129 -46.65 -62.23 28.10
N PHE A 130 -46.53 -61.09 27.40
CA PHE A 130 -45.38 -60.75 26.56
C PHE A 130 -44.05 -60.72 27.36
N ILE A 131 -44.03 -60.11 28.55
CA ILE A 131 -42.84 -60.05 29.42
C ILE A 131 -42.54 -61.41 30.09
N GLU A 132 -43.56 -62.12 30.58
CA GLU A 132 -43.42 -63.41 31.29
C GLU A 132 -43.02 -64.56 30.37
N GLU A 133 -43.34 -64.50 29.07
CA GLU A 133 -42.99 -65.56 28.11
C GLU A 133 -41.68 -65.28 27.33
N HIS A 134 -41.29 -64.01 27.11
CA HIS A 134 -40.03 -63.68 26.41
C HIS A 134 -38.83 -63.49 27.34
N TYR A 135 -39.00 -62.84 28.49
CA TYR A 135 -37.86 -62.46 29.31
C TYR A 135 -37.70 -63.36 30.54
N LYS A 136 -38.73 -64.07 30.99
CA LYS A 136 -38.63 -64.90 32.21
C LYS A 136 -37.85 -66.21 31.99
N PRO A 137 -38.05 -66.96 30.88
CA PRO A 137 -37.21 -68.12 30.56
C PRO A 137 -35.78 -67.68 30.22
N GLN A 138 -35.60 -66.55 29.52
CA GLN A 138 -34.29 -65.96 29.25
C GLN A 138 -33.60 -65.48 30.51
N ILE A 139 -34.30 -64.92 31.51
CA ILE A 139 -33.66 -64.49 32.77
C ILE A 139 -33.24 -65.69 33.63
N PHE A 140 -34.00 -66.80 33.61
CA PHE A 140 -33.61 -68.03 34.31
C PHE A 140 -32.61 -68.90 33.54
N GLU A 141 -32.65 -68.92 32.21
CA GLU A 141 -31.58 -69.49 31.37
C GLU A 141 -30.34 -68.61 31.40
N ILE A 142 -30.44 -67.28 31.44
CA ILE A 142 -29.30 -66.38 31.63
C ILE A 142 -28.80 -66.50 33.06
N SER A 143 -29.61 -66.73 34.09
CA SER A 143 -29.09 -66.96 35.45
C SER A 143 -28.42 -68.32 35.58
N ALA A 144 -29.00 -69.40 35.06
CA ALA A 144 -28.38 -70.74 35.10
C ALA A 144 -27.27 -70.94 34.04
N ALA A 145 -27.34 -70.19 32.94
CA ALA A 145 -26.23 -70.04 31.99
C ALA A 145 -25.20 -69.10 32.57
N VAL A 146 -25.51 -68.06 33.35
CA VAL A 146 -24.49 -67.23 34.05
C VAL A 146 -23.82 -68.04 35.14
N ASP A 147 -24.50 -68.94 35.87
CA ASP A 147 -23.84 -69.84 36.83
C ASP A 147 -23.04 -70.95 36.13
N ARG A 148 -23.53 -71.49 34.99
CA ARG A 148 -22.78 -72.46 34.17
C ARG A 148 -21.69 -71.82 33.34
N ILE A 149 -21.85 -70.57 32.92
CA ILE A 149 -20.88 -69.68 32.27
C ILE A 149 -19.97 -69.14 33.35
N GLU A 150 -20.29 -69.04 34.63
CA GLU A 150 -19.32 -68.70 35.68
C GLU A 150 -18.43 -69.91 35.92
N LYS A 151 -18.99 -71.12 36.01
CA LYS A 151 -18.18 -72.36 36.09
C LYS A 151 -17.45 -72.71 34.79
N HIS A 152 -18.08 -72.50 33.63
CA HIS A 152 -17.40 -72.60 32.35
C HIS A 152 -16.51 -71.39 32.13
N VAL A 153 -16.69 -70.19 32.67
CA VAL A 153 -15.74 -69.07 32.55
C VAL A 153 -14.65 -69.22 33.58
N GLU A 154 -14.82 -69.92 34.69
CA GLU A 154 -13.69 -70.28 35.55
C GLU A 154 -12.85 -71.39 34.91
N ASN A 155 -13.49 -72.44 34.35
CA ASN A 155 -12.78 -73.50 33.62
C ASN A 155 -12.28 -73.06 32.23
N THR A 156 -13.06 -72.25 31.51
CA THR A 156 -12.71 -71.66 30.21
C THR A 156 -11.91 -70.39 30.41
N SER A 157 -11.85 -69.72 31.56
CA SER A 157 -10.80 -68.71 31.87
C SER A 157 -9.53 -69.43 32.26
N ALA A 158 -9.57 -70.57 32.95
CA ALA A 158 -8.38 -71.40 33.13
C ALA A 158 -7.87 -71.93 31.78
N GLU A 159 -8.74 -72.46 30.91
CA GLU A 159 -8.40 -72.92 29.56
C GLU A 159 -8.15 -71.78 28.57
N ILE A 160 -8.82 -70.62 28.65
CA ILE A 160 -8.52 -69.40 27.85
C ILE A 160 -7.29 -68.70 28.41
N THR A 161 -6.93 -68.81 29.68
CA THR A 161 -5.64 -68.30 30.20
C THR A 161 -4.50 -69.24 29.79
N GLN A 162 -4.78 -70.55 29.67
CA GLN A 162 -3.84 -71.53 29.12
C GLN A 162 -3.73 -71.45 27.59
N ILE A 163 -4.84 -71.23 26.88
CA ILE A 163 -4.89 -71.02 25.43
C ILE A 163 -4.45 -69.60 25.09
N LYS A 164 -4.79 -68.54 25.84
CA LYS A 164 -4.18 -67.21 25.69
C LYS A 164 -2.72 -67.26 26.04
N SER A 165 -2.25 -67.97 27.07
CA SER A 165 -0.80 -68.05 27.26
C SER A 165 -0.13 -68.77 26.09
N GLN A 166 -0.75 -69.80 25.51
CA GLN A 166 -0.25 -70.47 24.30
C GLN A 166 -0.40 -69.65 23.00
N LEU A 167 -1.49 -68.90 22.84
CA LEU A 167 -1.84 -68.10 21.67
C LEU A 167 -1.16 -66.74 21.71
N ASP A 168 -1.07 -66.10 22.88
CA ASP A 168 -0.18 -64.97 23.14
C ASP A 168 1.25 -65.41 22.88
N THR A 169 1.72 -66.61 23.30
CA THR A 169 3.08 -67.10 22.94
C THR A 169 3.25 -67.33 21.43
N ILE A 170 2.23 -67.76 20.69
CA ILE A 170 2.28 -67.99 19.23
C ILE A 170 2.13 -66.68 18.43
N VAL A 171 1.27 -65.76 18.85
CA VAL A 171 1.05 -64.42 18.27
C VAL A 171 2.23 -63.50 18.60
N ASP A 172 2.80 -63.61 19.79
CA ASP A 172 4.06 -62.98 20.22
C ASP A 172 5.28 -63.40 19.41
N GLN A 173 5.24 -64.62 18.86
CA GLN A 173 6.27 -65.19 18.00
C GLN A 173 6.05 -64.86 16.53
N GLN A 174 4.88 -64.34 16.12
CA GLN A 174 4.52 -64.09 14.72
C GLN A 174 4.01 -62.69 14.37
N GLN A 175 3.77 -61.79 15.33
CA GLN A 175 3.56 -60.38 15.00
C GLN A 175 4.87 -59.73 14.56
N PRO A 176 4.92 -59.07 13.39
CA PRO A 176 6.09 -58.30 13.00
C PRO A 176 6.32 -57.23 14.06
N ILE A 177 7.51 -57.22 14.66
CA ILE A 177 7.93 -56.19 15.62
C ILE A 177 7.75 -54.84 14.93
N GLN A 178 6.76 -54.06 15.35
CA GLN A 178 6.69 -52.66 14.93
C GLN A 178 7.97 -52.00 15.40
N ARG A 179 8.63 -51.28 14.51
CA ARG A 179 9.77 -50.45 14.85
C ARG A 179 9.43 -48.99 14.60
N PRO A 180 9.87 -48.07 15.49
CA PRO A 180 9.72 -46.66 15.24
C PRO A 180 10.48 -46.24 13.97
N VAL A 181 9.86 -45.38 13.16
CA VAL A 181 10.55 -44.77 12.01
C VAL A 181 11.38 -43.59 12.50
N ILE A 182 12.70 -43.76 12.50
CA ILE A 182 13.68 -42.73 12.84
C ILE A 182 14.20 -42.10 11.55
N THR A 183 14.30 -40.78 11.51
CA THR A 183 14.82 -40.06 10.34
C THR A 183 16.30 -40.39 10.09
N SER A 184 16.73 -40.54 8.83
CA SER A 184 18.13 -40.83 8.47
C SER A 184 19.10 -39.76 8.96
N ASP A 185 18.61 -38.53 9.07
CA ASP A 185 19.39 -37.33 9.40
C ASP A 185 19.30 -36.99 10.90
N TYR A 186 19.01 -37.99 11.74
CA TYR A 186 18.89 -37.80 13.19
C TYR A 186 20.24 -37.43 13.80
N LEU A 187 20.24 -36.39 14.65
CA LEU A 187 21.41 -35.98 15.43
C LEU A 187 21.31 -36.48 16.87
N PRO A 188 22.26 -37.31 17.33
CA PRO A 188 22.33 -37.75 18.71
C PRO A 188 22.47 -36.57 19.68
N SER A 189 21.73 -36.61 20.78
CA SER A 189 21.85 -35.67 21.90
C SER A 189 22.61 -36.30 23.08
N PRO A 190 23.50 -35.54 23.76
CA PRO A 190 24.15 -35.99 25.00
C PRO A 190 23.18 -36.34 26.14
N GLU A 191 21.94 -35.85 26.07
CA GLU A 191 20.91 -36.14 27.08
C GLU A 191 20.25 -37.51 26.87
N GLU A 192 20.39 -38.13 25.70
CA GLU A 192 19.75 -39.42 25.38
C GLU A 192 20.08 -40.49 26.40
N ASP A 193 21.36 -40.62 26.78
CA ASP A 193 21.81 -41.63 27.73
C ASP A 193 21.21 -41.41 29.13
N LYS A 194 21.02 -40.13 29.52
CA LYS A 194 20.38 -39.78 30.79
C LYS A 194 18.88 -40.12 30.77
N LEU A 195 18.20 -39.83 29.67
CA LEU A 195 16.77 -40.11 29.49
C LEU A 195 16.50 -41.61 29.36
N GLU A 196 17.38 -42.34 28.68
CA GLU A 196 17.35 -43.80 28.60
C GLU A 196 17.51 -44.41 30.00
N LYS A 197 18.50 -43.94 30.78
CA LYS A 197 18.69 -44.38 32.16
C LYS A 197 17.47 -44.06 33.03
N LEU A 198 16.88 -42.88 32.89
CA LEU A 198 15.67 -42.51 33.63
C LEU A 198 14.49 -43.43 33.30
N LEU A 199 14.28 -43.75 32.02
CA LEU A 199 13.25 -44.69 31.59
C LEU A 199 13.56 -46.12 32.05
N ALA A 200 14.85 -46.49 32.13
CA ALA A 200 15.28 -47.76 32.70
C ALA A 200 14.89 -47.87 34.18
N ASP A 201 15.16 -46.83 34.97
CA ASP A 201 14.97 -46.79 36.43
C ASP A 201 13.50 -46.58 36.85
N LYS A 202 12.79 -45.64 36.20
CA LYS A 202 11.42 -45.26 36.59
C LYS A 202 10.30 -45.90 35.77
N GLU A 203 10.66 -46.59 34.68
CA GLU A 203 9.72 -47.21 33.72
C GLU A 203 8.77 -46.24 33.00
N VAL A 204 8.80 -44.96 33.36
CA VAL A 204 7.97 -43.89 32.81
C VAL A 204 8.90 -42.75 32.41
N LEU A 205 8.76 -42.27 31.17
CA LEU A 205 9.44 -41.08 30.69
C LEU A 205 8.39 -40.09 30.16
N LEU A 206 8.38 -38.89 30.73
CA LEU A 206 7.44 -37.83 30.38
C LEU A 206 8.22 -36.70 29.70
N LEU A 207 7.95 -36.45 28.41
CA LEU A 207 8.65 -35.44 27.61
C LEU A 207 7.67 -34.32 27.21
N SER A 208 8.04 -33.08 27.53
CA SER A 208 7.30 -31.88 27.14
C SER A 208 8.18 -30.97 26.28
N GLY A 209 7.58 -29.95 25.67
CA GLY A 209 8.26 -28.93 24.90
C GLY A 209 7.37 -28.34 23.82
N VAL A 210 7.77 -27.21 23.24
CA VAL A 210 7.05 -26.55 22.13
C VAL A 210 6.91 -27.46 20.91
N SER A 211 5.95 -27.15 20.04
CA SER A 211 5.79 -27.84 18.77
C SER A 211 7.11 -27.90 17.97
N PHE A 212 7.33 -29.00 17.25
CA PHE A 212 8.48 -29.21 16.36
C PHE A 212 9.88 -29.21 17.02
N CYS A 213 10.00 -29.21 18.35
CA CYS A 213 11.32 -29.27 19.03
C CYS A 213 12.02 -30.65 19.01
N GLY A 214 11.41 -31.68 18.39
CA GLY A 214 12.04 -33.00 18.22
C GLY A 214 11.66 -34.10 19.23
N LYS A 215 10.69 -33.86 20.12
CA LYS A 215 10.20 -34.83 21.13
C LYS A 215 9.95 -36.23 20.56
N SER A 216 9.16 -36.32 19.49
CA SER A 216 8.77 -37.57 18.87
C SER A 216 9.97 -38.36 18.34
N GLN A 217 10.94 -37.69 17.70
CA GLN A 217 12.14 -38.35 17.19
C GLN A 217 13.05 -38.83 18.33
N LEU A 218 13.22 -38.01 19.37
CA LEU A 218 13.96 -38.40 20.57
C LEU A 218 13.34 -39.63 21.25
N ALA A 219 12.02 -39.62 21.43
CA ALA A 219 11.27 -40.72 22.03
C ALA A 219 11.39 -42.02 21.20
N LYS A 220 11.31 -41.90 19.87
CA LYS A 220 11.50 -43.01 18.92
C LYS A 220 12.90 -43.60 19.00
N THR A 221 13.93 -42.76 19.08
CA THR A 221 15.32 -43.20 19.23
C THR A 221 15.57 -43.91 20.56
N ILE A 222 15.07 -43.37 21.68
CA ILE A 222 15.16 -44.04 22.99
C ILE A 222 14.44 -45.38 22.96
N ALA A 223 13.24 -45.44 22.37
CA ALA A 223 12.47 -46.68 22.27
C ALA A 223 13.21 -47.76 21.45
N GLU A 224 13.86 -47.41 20.34
CA GLU A 224 14.64 -48.35 19.52
C GLU A 224 15.77 -49.03 20.32
N ARG A 225 16.43 -48.32 21.25
CA ARG A 225 17.45 -48.92 22.13
C ARG A 225 16.86 -49.99 23.06
N PHE A 226 15.64 -49.80 23.56
CA PHE A 226 14.94 -50.82 24.33
C PHE A 226 14.45 -51.98 23.46
N ILE A 227 14.04 -51.73 22.21
CA ILE A 227 13.69 -52.79 21.24
C ILE A 227 14.89 -53.70 20.98
N GLN A 228 16.09 -53.14 20.83
CA GLN A 228 17.34 -53.90 20.72
C GLN A 228 17.61 -54.78 21.96
N ASN A 229 17.11 -54.37 23.13
CA ASN A 229 17.16 -55.12 24.39
C ASN A 229 15.96 -56.07 24.63
N GLY A 230 15.21 -56.38 23.57
CA GLY A 230 14.14 -57.38 23.58
C GLY A 230 12.77 -56.85 24.00
N TYR A 231 12.54 -55.53 23.98
CA TYR A 231 11.21 -54.96 24.18
C TYR A 231 10.38 -54.98 22.89
N ARG A 232 9.07 -55.28 23.01
CA ARG A 232 8.09 -55.05 21.93
C ARG A 232 7.61 -53.62 21.96
N TYR A 233 7.56 -53.00 20.78
CA TYR A 233 7.14 -51.61 20.63
C TYR A 233 5.75 -51.49 20.01
N GLN A 234 5.00 -50.52 20.51
CA GLN A 234 3.82 -49.96 19.86
C GLN A 234 3.80 -48.44 20.10
N GLY A 235 3.28 -47.68 19.13
CA GLY A 235 3.10 -46.23 19.26
C GLY A 235 1.71 -45.79 18.82
N GLY A 236 1.21 -44.70 19.39
CA GLY A 236 -0.09 -44.12 19.04
C GLY A 236 -0.49 -42.97 19.96
N ALA A 237 -1.66 -42.38 19.70
CA ALA A 237 -2.21 -41.27 20.50
C ALA A 237 -3.34 -41.72 21.46
N ASP A 238 -3.90 -42.92 21.28
CA ASP A 238 -5.01 -43.42 22.10
C ASP A 238 -4.53 -44.02 23.42
N VAL A 239 -5.03 -43.46 24.53
CA VAL A 239 -4.67 -43.91 25.89
C VAL A 239 -5.17 -45.33 26.18
N GLY A 240 -6.29 -45.75 25.57
CA GLY A 240 -6.86 -47.09 25.77
C GLY A 240 -6.10 -48.19 25.06
N ASP A 241 -5.49 -47.90 23.90
CA ASP A 241 -4.55 -48.80 23.23
C ASP A 241 -3.26 -48.97 24.05
N ALA A 242 -2.73 -47.88 24.60
CA ALA A 242 -1.58 -47.92 25.50
C ALA A 242 -1.85 -48.77 26.75
N ASP A 243 -3.05 -48.62 27.34
CA ASP A 243 -3.48 -49.39 28.52
C ASP A 243 -3.60 -50.88 28.25
N ARG A 244 -4.21 -51.25 27.11
CA ARG A 244 -4.31 -52.66 26.72
C ARG A 244 -2.94 -53.29 26.46
N PHE A 245 -2.03 -52.57 25.81
CA PHE A 245 -0.69 -53.08 25.47
C PHE A 245 0.21 -53.22 26.71
N LEU A 246 0.25 -52.21 27.58
CA LEU A 246 1.14 -52.18 28.74
C LEU A 246 0.69 -53.05 29.92
N ARG A 247 -0.57 -53.48 29.94
CA ARG A 247 -1.10 -54.44 30.92
C ARG A 247 -0.87 -55.90 30.54
N ASN A 248 -0.37 -56.18 29.34
CA ASN A 248 -0.08 -57.56 28.94
C ASN A 248 1.07 -58.14 29.80
N PRO A 249 0.86 -59.25 30.52
CA PRO A 249 1.87 -59.84 31.40
C PRO A 249 2.98 -60.63 30.66
N GLY A 250 2.86 -60.86 29.34
CA GLY A 250 3.80 -61.67 28.56
C GLY A 250 4.90 -60.86 27.85
N GLY A 251 6.15 -60.90 28.34
CA GLY A 251 7.29 -60.24 27.68
C GLY A 251 7.49 -58.78 28.08
N LYS A 252 8.56 -58.17 27.56
CA LYS A 252 8.91 -56.77 27.85
C LYS A 252 8.23 -55.85 26.82
N HIS A 253 7.41 -54.90 27.26
CA HIS A 253 6.71 -53.97 26.36
C HIS A 253 7.14 -52.52 26.55
N ILE A 254 7.23 -51.77 25.46
CA ILE A 254 7.43 -50.32 25.46
C ILE A 254 6.38 -49.65 24.59
N PHE A 255 5.66 -48.66 25.15
CA PHE A 255 4.68 -47.88 24.40
C PHE A 255 5.10 -46.42 24.26
N LEU A 256 4.99 -45.85 23.07
CA LEU A 256 5.13 -44.42 22.82
C LEU A 256 3.73 -43.79 22.66
N LEU A 257 3.29 -43.05 23.67
CA LEU A 257 2.01 -42.34 23.69
C LEU A 257 2.23 -40.88 23.27
N GLU A 258 1.86 -40.54 22.03
CA GLU A 258 2.06 -39.21 21.45
C GLU A 258 0.81 -38.31 21.62
N ASP A 259 0.99 -37.13 22.21
CA ASP A 259 -0.02 -36.08 22.40
C ASP A 259 -1.38 -36.56 22.98
N PRO A 260 -1.41 -37.33 24.09
CA PRO A 260 -2.65 -37.95 24.60
C PRO A 260 -3.71 -36.95 25.08
N PHE A 261 -3.34 -35.69 25.33
CA PHE A 261 -4.24 -34.66 25.82
C PHE A 261 -4.93 -33.87 24.71
N GLY A 262 -4.69 -34.23 23.43
CA GLY A 262 -5.48 -33.80 22.27
C GLY A 262 -5.20 -32.38 21.76
N HIS A 263 -5.96 -32.01 20.73
CA HIS A 263 -5.91 -30.71 20.04
C HIS A 263 -7.14 -29.81 20.31
N ASN A 264 -8.32 -30.36 20.62
CA ASN A 264 -9.56 -29.61 20.69
C ASN A 264 -10.47 -30.08 21.84
N ILE A 265 -11.00 -29.12 22.60
CA ILE A 265 -11.99 -29.23 23.71
C ILE A 265 -11.41 -29.58 25.10
N GLU A 266 -11.56 -28.66 26.06
CA GLU A 266 -11.10 -28.78 27.47
C GLU A 266 -11.60 -30.03 28.21
N SER A 267 -12.78 -30.52 27.85
CA SER A 267 -13.38 -31.69 28.51
C SER A 267 -12.63 -32.98 28.17
N GLU A 268 -12.08 -33.11 26.95
CA GLU A 268 -11.34 -34.30 26.53
C GLU A 268 -9.93 -34.34 27.15
N SER A 269 -9.23 -33.21 27.22
CA SER A 269 -7.88 -33.15 27.81
C SER A 269 -7.88 -33.54 29.30
N LYS A 270 -8.86 -33.07 30.07
CA LYS A 270 -9.01 -33.44 31.51
C LYS A 270 -9.39 -34.91 31.69
N VAL A 271 -10.22 -35.46 30.80
CA VAL A 271 -10.59 -36.89 30.83
C VAL A 271 -9.39 -37.77 30.48
N ASN A 272 -8.62 -37.41 29.45
CA ASN A 272 -7.43 -38.16 29.07
C ASN A 272 -6.31 -38.04 30.11
N LEU A 273 -6.18 -36.90 30.80
CA LEU A 273 -5.28 -36.75 31.94
C LEU A 273 -5.56 -37.79 33.03
N ARG A 274 -6.85 -37.98 33.38
CA ARG A 274 -7.25 -39.02 34.35
C ARG A 274 -6.97 -40.43 33.84
N LYS A 275 -7.28 -40.72 32.57
CA LYS A 275 -6.97 -42.04 31.96
C LYS A 275 -5.48 -42.34 31.98
N VAL A 276 -4.63 -41.34 31.69
CA VAL A 276 -3.17 -41.49 31.76
C VAL A 276 -2.72 -41.73 33.21
N GLN A 277 -3.27 -41.04 34.20
CA GLN A 277 -2.98 -41.31 35.61
C GLN A 277 -3.37 -42.74 36.01
N GLU A 278 -4.53 -43.22 35.57
CA GLU A 278 -4.99 -44.60 35.80
C GLU A 278 -4.10 -45.63 35.08
N LEU A 279 -3.67 -45.36 33.86
CA LEU A 279 -2.73 -46.17 33.09
C LEU A 279 -1.39 -46.33 33.84
N LEU A 280 -0.81 -45.23 34.31
CA LEU A 280 0.49 -45.25 35.00
C LEU A 280 0.44 -46.03 36.32
N LYS A 281 -0.70 -45.99 37.03
CA LYS A 281 -0.92 -46.79 38.25
C LYS A 281 -1.01 -48.29 38.00
N ASN A 282 -1.63 -48.67 36.88
CA ASN A 282 -2.11 -50.03 36.65
C ASN A 282 -1.31 -50.82 35.60
N LYS A 283 -0.28 -50.22 34.99
CA LYS A 283 0.61 -50.92 34.04
C LYS A 283 1.36 -52.07 34.72
N THR A 284 1.70 -53.10 33.95
CA THR A 284 2.51 -54.22 34.47
C THR A 284 3.93 -53.74 34.82
N PRO A 285 4.49 -54.10 35.99
CA PRO A 285 5.88 -53.79 36.35
C PRO A 285 6.86 -54.34 35.30
N GLY A 286 7.90 -53.57 34.96
CA GLY A 286 8.87 -53.90 33.91
C GLY A 286 8.49 -53.42 32.51
N ASN A 287 7.20 -53.16 32.24
CA ASN A 287 6.75 -52.52 30.99
C ASN A 287 6.97 -51.00 31.06
N LYS A 288 7.43 -50.43 29.95
CA LYS A 288 7.93 -49.06 29.84
C LYS A 288 6.98 -48.19 29.02
N ILE A 289 6.86 -46.92 29.38
CA ILE A 289 6.07 -45.96 28.61
C ILE A 289 6.83 -44.65 28.43
N ILE A 290 6.78 -44.12 27.22
CA ILE A 290 7.21 -42.75 26.91
C ILE A 290 5.97 -41.98 26.52
N ILE A 291 5.72 -40.85 27.19
CA ILE A 291 4.62 -39.95 26.87
C ILE A 291 5.21 -38.64 26.38
N THR A 292 4.81 -38.21 25.18
CA THR A 292 5.19 -36.89 24.65
C THR A 292 3.97 -35.99 24.59
N THR A 293 4.09 -34.73 25.01
CA THR A 293 3.05 -33.71 24.84
C THR A 293 3.64 -32.34 24.56
N ARG A 294 2.83 -31.40 24.09
CA ARG A 294 3.19 -29.98 24.03
C ARG A 294 3.06 -29.31 25.40
N SER A 295 3.98 -28.40 25.74
CA SER A 295 4.03 -27.73 27.05
C SER A 295 2.76 -26.94 27.33
N GLU A 296 2.26 -26.20 26.36
CA GLU A 296 1.06 -25.37 26.48
C GLU A 296 -0.23 -26.19 26.65
N VAL A 297 -0.30 -27.36 26.02
CA VAL A 297 -1.43 -28.30 26.18
C VAL A 297 -1.41 -28.91 27.58
N LEU A 298 -0.21 -29.22 28.08
CA LEU A 298 -0.02 -29.80 29.40
C LEU A 298 -0.38 -28.82 30.52
N THR A 299 0.13 -27.59 30.46
CA THR A 299 -0.17 -26.55 31.45
C THR A 299 -1.66 -26.20 31.42
N GLY A 300 -2.27 -26.09 30.23
CA GLY A 300 -3.70 -25.85 30.07
C GLY A 300 -4.57 -26.99 30.62
N ALA A 301 -4.19 -28.25 30.39
CA ALA A 301 -4.93 -29.41 30.92
C ALA A 301 -4.89 -29.49 32.46
N ASN A 302 -3.79 -29.05 33.08
CA ASN A 302 -3.59 -29.04 34.53
C ASN A 302 -4.07 -27.74 35.21
N GLY A 303 -4.28 -26.66 34.46
CA GLY A 303 -4.67 -25.35 35.00
C GLY A 303 -3.55 -24.68 35.81
N VAL A 304 -2.30 -24.90 35.44
CA VAL A 304 -1.10 -24.36 36.12
C VAL A 304 -0.23 -23.57 35.16
N ALA A 305 0.65 -22.70 35.68
CA ALA A 305 1.43 -21.78 34.87
C ALA A 305 2.74 -22.39 34.30
N THR A 306 3.26 -23.45 34.93
CA THR A 306 4.56 -24.05 34.58
C THR A 306 4.45 -25.56 34.40
N VAL A 307 5.32 -26.13 33.56
CA VAL A 307 5.41 -27.58 33.34
C VAL A 307 5.90 -28.31 34.60
N ASP A 308 6.70 -27.66 35.44
CA ASP A 308 7.21 -28.22 36.69
C ASP A 308 6.09 -28.60 37.68
N ASP A 309 4.96 -27.89 37.62
CA ASP A 309 3.77 -28.14 38.44
C ASP A 309 2.85 -29.23 37.85
N CYS A 310 3.20 -29.85 36.72
CA CYS A 310 2.36 -30.81 36.00
C CYS A 310 2.71 -32.29 36.27
N ALA A 311 3.39 -32.61 37.38
CA ALA A 311 3.87 -33.96 37.67
C ALA A 311 2.75 -35.03 37.65
N LEU A 312 3.05 -36.22 37.13
CA LEU A 312 2.12 -37.35 37.04
C LEU A 312 2.64 -38.57 37.81
N GLU A 313 1.89 -38.98 38.84
CA GLU A 313 2.16 -40.19 39.63
C GLU A 313 3.61 -40.28 40.13
N GLY A 314 4.15 -39.16 40.65
CA GLY A 314 5.52 -39.07 41.17
C GLY A 314 6.62 -38.92 40.10
N ASN A 315 6.25 -38.78 38.83
CA ASN A 315 7.17 -38.53 37.72
C ASN A 315 7.05 -37.08 37.23
N ASN A 316 8.19 -36.41 37.07
CA ASN A 316 8.26 -35.05 36.56
C ASN A 316 8.35 -35.06 35.02
N TRP A 317 7.80 -34.03 34.40
CA TRP A 317 7.98 -33.78 32.98
C TRP A 317 9.39 -33.23 32.71
N ILE A 318 10.00 -33.72 31.63
CA ILE A 318 11.26 -33.19 31.13
C ILE A 318 10.94 -32.32 29.94
N GLU A 319 11.07 -31.01 30.12
CA GLU A 319 10.89 -30.06 29.05
C GLU A 319 12.15 -29.99 28.17
N LEU A 320 12.00 -30.35 26.90
CA LEU A 320 13.08 -30.22 25.92
C LEU A 320 13.30 -28.73 25.60
N LYS A 321 14.44 -28.21 26.04
CA LYS A 321 14.86 -26.83 25.80
C LYS A 321 15.65 -26.70 24.50
N PHE A 322 15.80 -25.46 24.05
CA PHE A 322 16.63 -25.07 22.90
C PHE A 322 18.05 -25.64 23.01
N ARG A 323 18.57 -26.20 21.90
CA ARG A 323 19.81 -27.01 21.87
C ARG A 323 21.05 -26.24 21.38
N GLY A 324 20.97 -24.92 21.23
CA GLY A 324 22.10 -24.08 20.81
C GLY A 324 22.24 -23.96 19.29
N ARG A 325 22.87 -22.88 18.83
CA ARG A 325 23.07 -22.56 17.40
C ARG A 325 23.88 -23.63 16.65
N ALA A 326 24.99 -24.08 17.23
CA ALA A 326 25.86 -25.09 16.63
C ALA A 326 25.12 -26.40 16.30
N PHE A 327 24.17 -26.81 17.14
CA PHE A 327 23.34 -27.99 16.89
C PHE A 327 22.38 -27.76 15.71
N LEU A 328 21.75 -26.59 15.62
CA LEU A 328 20.84 -26.25 14.51
C LEU A 328 21.60 -26.09 13.18
N GLU A 329 22.80 -25.52 13.20
CA GLU A 329 23.67 -25.43 12.03
C GLU A 329 24.06 -26.82 11.51
N GLU A 330 24.49 -27.73 12.39
CA GLU A 330 24.80 -29.11 12.01
C GLU A 330 23.56 -29.84 11.47
N ALA A 331 22.42 -29.66 12.12
CA ALA A 331 21.16 -30.28 11.70
C ALA A 331 20.74 -29.79 10.31
N TRP A 332 20.80 -28.48 10.09
CA TRP A 332 20.47 -27.87 8.82
C TRP A 332 21.42 -28.31 7.70
N GLY A 333 22.71 -28.45 7.98
CA GLY A 333 23.68 -28.97 7.00
C GLY A 333 23.32 -30.37 6.48
N LYS A 334 22.75 -31.24 7.33
CA LYS A 334 22.28 -32.58 6.95
C LYS A 334 20.89 -32.59 6.29
N MET A 335 20.01 -31.67 6.67
CA MET A 335 18.63 -31.64 6.17
C MET A 335 18.46 -30.84 4.88
N SER A 336 19.40 -29.96 4.55
CA SER A 336 19.26 -28.99 3.46
C SER A 336 19.77 -29.50 2.10
N HIS A 337 20.07 -30.78 1.92
CA HIS A 337 20.66 -31.31 0.68
C HIS A 337 19.87 -30.98 -0.60
N ALA A 338 18.54 -30.92 -0.52
CA ALA A 338 17.64 -30.60 -1.64
C ALA A 338 17.27 -29.11 -1.77
N VAL A 339 17.77 -28.25 -0.87
CA VAL A 339 17.48 -26.81 -0.83
C VAL A 339 18.44 -26.05 -1.76
N PRO A 340 18.01 -25.00 -2.48
CA PRO A 340 18.91 -24.16 -3.27
C PRO A 340 19.99 -23.46 -2.43
N GLU A 341 21.18 -23.28 -2.99
CA GLU A 341 22.36 -22.81 -2.24
C GLU A 341 22.22 -21.37 -1.71
N ASN A 342 21.55 -20.49 -2.46
CA ASN A 342 21.20 -19.14 -2.02
C ASN A 342 20.29 -19.17 -0.77
N CYS A 343 19.28 -20.04 -0.76
CA CYS A 343 18.36 -20.19 0.38
C CYS A 343 19.09 -20.80 1.59
N LYS A 344 19.99 -21.76 1.38
CA LYS A 344 20.84 -22.28 2.45
C LYS A 344 21.69 -21.18 3.07
N GLY A 345 22.31 -20.33 2.24
CA GLY A 345 23.09 -19.19 2.69
C GLY A 345 22.29 -18.23 3.58
N LEU A 346 21.05 -17.92 3.20
CA LEU A 346 20.14 -17.09 4.00
C LEU A 346 19.82 -17.71 5.37
N ILE A 347 19.45 -18.99 5.40
CA ILE A 347 19.13 -19.69 6.67
C ILE A 347 20.38 -19.83 7.54
N ASN A 348 21.54 -20.14 6.97
CA ASN A 348 22.82 -20.19 7.72
C ASN A 348 23.14 -18.84 8.36
N LYS A 349 23.02 -17.75 7.59
CA LYS A 349 23.21 -16.40 8.12
C LYS A 349 22.24 -16.12 9.26
N TYR A 350 20.95 -16.43 9.08
CA TYR A 350 19.93 -16.27 10.11
C TYR A 350 20.24 -17.06 11.39
N LEU A 351 20.61 -18.34 11.29
CA LEU A 351 20.99 -19.16 12.45
C LEU A 351 22.18 -18.55 13.21
N ASN A 352 23.12 -17.92 12.49
CA ASN A 352 24.29 -17.28 13.05
C ASN A 352 24.03 -15.90 13.67
N THR A 353 22.99 -15.18 13.24
CA THR A 353 22.78 -13.78 13.66
C THR A 353 21.54 -13.57 14.52
N ALA A 354 20.49 -14.39 14.35
CA ALA A 354 19.20 -14.17 15.02
C ALA A 354 19.26 -14.45 16.53
N PRO A 355 18.60 -13.62 17.38
CA PRO A 355 18.51 -13.88 18.82
C PRO A 355 18.00 -15.28 19.13
N GLU A 356 18.51 -15.92 20.19
CA GLU A 356 18.20 -17.33 20.49
C GLU A 356 16.70 -17.62 20.62
N HIS A 357 15.94 -16.68 21.19
CA HIS A 357 14.50 -16.80 21.38
C HIS A 357 13.67 -16.71 20.08
N GLN A 358 14.28 -16.33 18.96
CA GLN A 358 13.63 -16.24 17.65
C GLN A 358 13.98 -17.41 16.72
N LEU A 359 14.95 -18.26 17.10
CA LEU A 359 15.45 -19.32 16.22
C LEU A 359 14.39 -20.38 15.93
N LEU A 360 14.43 -20.90 14.71
CA LEU A 360 13.59 -22.00 14.26
C LEU A 360 13.83 -23.27 15.08
N GLN A 361 12.74 -24.01 15.33
CA GLN A 361 12.81 -25.35 15.91
C GLN A 361 13.41 -26.33 14.89
N ILE A 362 14.09 -27.37 15.36
CA ILE A 362 14.71 -28.39 14.47
C ILE A 362 13.69 -29.04 13.52
N GLY A 363 12.46 -29.27 13.97
CA GLY A 363 11.40 -29.81 13.12
C GLY A 363 10.96 -28.84 12.02
N GLN A 364 11.07 -27.52 12.25
CA GLN A 364 10.74 -26.49 11.26
C GLN A 364 11.83 -26.43 10.18
N LEU A 365 13.10 -26.55 10.56
CA LEU A 365 14.22 -26.75 9.62
C LEU A 365 14.05 -28.04 8.82
N ALA A 366 13.69 -29.15 9.47
CA ALA A 366 13.43 -30.42 8.80
C ALA A 366 12.24 -30.33 7.82
N HIS A 367 11.22 -29.52 8.14
CA HIS A 367 10.11 -29.27 7.23
C HIS A 367 10.58 -28.48 6.00
N LEU A 368 11.29 -27.37 6.22
CA LEU A 368 11.85 -26.53 5.15
C LEU A 368 12.76 -27.33 4.21
N GLY A 369 13.62 -28.19 4.75
CA GLY A 369 14.54 -29.05 3.98
C GLY A 369 13.84 -30.10 3.11
N ARG A 370 12.58 -30.44 3.41
CA ARG A 370 11.76 -31.39 2.63
C ARG A 370 10.94 -30.73 1.53
N LEU A 371 10.82 -29.39 1.54
CA LEU A 371 10.09 -28.69 0.49
C LEU A 371 10.84 -28.81 -0.86
N PRO A 372 10.13 -28.95 -1.99
CA PRO A 372 10.78 -29.04 -3.30
C PRO A 372 11.66 -27.81 -3.56
N GLY A 373 12.91 -27.97 -3.98
CA GLY A 373 13.83 -26.84 -4.18
C GLY A 373 13.29 -25.72 -5.09
N ARG A 374 12.57 -26.07 -6.17
CA ARG A 374 11.85 -25.13 -7.06
C ARG A 374 10.84 -24.22 -6.36
N SER A 375 10.32 -24.65 -5.20
CA SER A 375 9.36 -23.87 -4.41
C SER A 375 10.03 -22.90 -3.44
N LEU A 376 11.35 -23.03 -3.24
CA LEU A 376 12.16 -22.20 -2.36
C LEU A 376 12.99 -21.17 -3.14
N GLU A 377 13.31 -21.47 -4.39
CA GLU A 377 14.15 -20.63 -5.25
C GLU A 377 13.61 -19.20 -5.38
N GLY A 378 14.51 -18.21 -5.24
CA GLY A 378 14.19 -16.79 -5.30
C GLY A 378 13.45 -16.20 -4.10
N LYS A 379 13.09 -16.98 -3.07
CA LYS A 379 12.38 -16.46 -1.89
C LYS A 379 13.29 -15.73 -0.91
N SER A 380 12.76 -14.67 -0.30
CA SER A 380 13.39 -13.91 0.79
C SER A 380 13.49 -14.73 2.07
N LEU A 381 14.31 -14.28 3.02
CA LEU A 381 14.47 -14.95 4.31
C LEU A 381 13.13 -15.03 5.05
N GLU A 382 12.36 -13.94 5.06
CA GLU A 382 11.07 -13.81 5.72
C GLU A 382 10.09 -14.88 5.22
N ILE A 383 10.02 -15.11 3.91
CA ILE A 383 9.15 -16.12 3.32
C ILE A 383 9.66 -17.53 3.62
N LEU A 384 10.98 -17.75 3.66
CA LEU A 384 11.54 -19.04 4.07
C LEU A 384 11.21 -19.36 5.54
N LEU A 385 11.26 -18.37 6.44
CA LEU A 385 10.87 -18.53 7.85
C LEU A 385 9.37 -18.82 7.97
N HIS A 386 8.51 -18.06 7.25
CA HIS A 386 7.06 -18.30 7.19
C HIS A 386 6.73 -19.74 6.77
N LEU A 387 7.38 -20.23 5.71
CA LEU A 387 7.19 -21.61 5.20
C LEU A 387 7.73 -22.68 6.16
N ALA A 388 8.81 -22.41 6.90
CA ALA A 388 9.36 -23.35 7.86
C ALA A 388 8.40 -23.62 9.03
N GLN A 389 7.63 -22.62 9.44
CA GLN A 389 6.69 -22.67 10.57
C GLN A 389 5.33 -23.29 10.21
N ALA A 390 5.34 -24.44 9.53
CA ALA A 390 4.12 -25.12 9.11
C ALA A 390 3.19 -25.55 10.27
N ASP A 391 3.72 -25.68 11.49
CA ASP A 391 2.93 -25.94 12.68
C ASP A 391 2.04 -24.76 13.10
N ALA A 392 2.46 -23.52 12.80
CA ALA A 392 1.65 -22.33 13.00
C ALA A 392 0.41 -22.33 12.09
N LYS A 393 0.50 -22.89 10.89
CA LYS A 393 -0.64 -23.02 9.96
C LYS A 393 -1.75 -23.90 10.54
N GLN A 394 -1.39 -25.01 11.20
CA GLN A 394 -2.38 -25.88 11.84
C GLN A 394 -3.09 -25.14 13.00
N LEU A 395 -2.34 -24.38 13.80
CA LEU A 395 -2.92 -23.54 14.86
C LEU A 395 -3.88 -22.48 14.29
N ALA A 396 -3.53 -21.86 13.16
CA ALA A 396 -4.41 -20.92 12.47
C ALA A 396 -5.74 -21.58 12.04
N ILE A 397 -5.69 -22.81 11.51
CA ILE A 397 -6.89 -23.59 11.14
C ILE A 397 -7.76 -23.86 12.39
N ASP A 398 -7.13 -24.25 13.50
CA ASP A 398 -7.84 -24.54 14.75
C ASP A 398 -8.53 -23.29 15.33
N ILE A 399 -7.85 -22.12 15.30
CA ILE A 399 -8.42 -20.84 15.72
C ILE A 399 -9.58 -20.42 14.80
N LYS A 400 -9.43 -20.61 13.48
CA LYS A 400 -10.48 -20.30 12.52
C LYS A 400 -11.73 -21.18 12.73
N ALA A 401 -11.53 -22.46 13.03
CA ALA A 401 -12.61 -23.41 13.32
C ALA A 401 -13.37 -23.08 14.62
N ARG A 402 -12.73 -22.39 15.57
CA ARG A 402 -13.34 -21.97 16.84
C ARG A 402 -14.41 -20.89 16.64
N GLY A 403 -14.25 -19.99 15.67
CA GLY A 403 -15.27 -19.02 15.30
C GLY A 403 -14.72 -17.67 14.85
N LYS A 404 -15.63 -16.82 14.34
CA LYS A 404 -15.28 -15.50 13.77
C LYS A 404 -14.66 -14.54 14.78
N VAL A 405 -15.21 -14.46 16.00
CA VAL A 405 -14.67 -13.59 17.07
C VAL A 405 -13.24 -14.00 17.43
N SER A 406 -13.02 -15.29 17.65
CA SER A 406 -11.70 -15.86 17.94
C SER A 406 -10.69 -15.56 16.82
N SER A 407 -11.09 -15.78 15.57
CA SER A 407 -10.25 -15.51 14.41
C SER A 407 -9.92 -14.02 14.27
N LYS A 408 -10.90 -13.12 14.44
CA LYS A 408 -10.70 -11.67 14.36
C LYS A 408 -9.76 -11.17 15.46
N LEU A 409 -10.01 -11.55 16.71
CA LEU A 409 -9.18 -11.16 17.85
C LEU A 409 -7.73 -11.65 17.68
N TYR A 410 -7.52 -12.89 17.25
CA TYR A 410 -6.18 -13.44 17.06
C TYR A 410 -5.43 -12.79 15.89
N LYS A 411 -6.13 -12.44 14.79
CA LYS A 411 -5.56 -11.64 13.70
C LYS A 411 -5.06 -10.30 14.26
N VAL A 412 -5.91 -9.57 14.99
CA VAL A 412 -5.57 -8.25 15.54
C VAL A 412 -4.41 -8.31 16.53
N LEU A 413 -4.37 -9.32 17.42
CA LEU A 413 -3.22 -9.55 18.29
C LEU A 413 -1.92 -9.70 17.49
N GLY A 414 -1.98 -10.42 16.37
CA GLY A 414 -0.89 -10.58 15.42
C GLY A 414 -0.38 -9.31 14.75
N LEU A 415 -1.30 -8.37 14.51
CA LEU A 415 -0.99 -7.06 13.94
C LEU A 415 -0.30 -6.16 14.98
N ALA A 416 -0.73 -6.21 16.24
CA ALA A 416 -0.33 -5.23 17.26
C ALA A 416 0.77 -5.71 18.22
N ALA A 417 1.05 -7.01 18.30
CA ALA A 417 1.99 -7.58 19.24
C ALA A 417 2.87 -8.68 18.64
N SER A 418 4.03 -8.89 19.29
CA SER A 418 4.95 -10.00 19.03
C SER A 418 5.32 -10.70 20.34
N THR A 419 6.40 -11.49 20.34
CA THR A 419 6.95 -12.08 21.57
C THR A 419 7.66 -11.05 22.46
N ILE A 420 8.04 -9.90 21.90
CA ILE A 420 8.78 -8.84 22.60
C ILE A 420 8.07 -7.49 22.55
N VAL A 421 7.23 -7.25 21.54
CA VAL A 421 6.44 -6.02 21.39
C VAL A 421 5.07 -6.25 22.04
N PRO A 422 4.75 -5.58 23.17
CA PRO A 422 3.46 -5.70 23.80
C PRO A 422 2.40 -4.80 23.15
N VAL A 423 1.14 -5.24 23.19
CA VAL A 423 -0.05 -4.37 22.96
C VAL A 423 -0.79 -4.14 24.27
N ARG A 424 -1.23 -2.92 24.56
CA ARG A 424 -2.06 -2.66 25.75
C ARG A 424 -3.53 -3.01 25.50
N LEU A 425 -4.26 -3.37 26.56
CA LEU A 425 -5.68 -3.70 26.47
C LEU A 425 -6.55 -2.58 25.86
N GLU A 426 -6.25 -1.32 26.17
CA GLU A 426 -6.96 -0.15 25.62
C GLU A 426 -6.70 -0.01 24.11
N ASP A 427 -5.45 -0.16 23.67
CA ASP A 427 -5.07 -0.11 22.24
C ASP A 427 -5.70 -1.28 21.47
N LEU A 428 -5.71 -2.49 22.05
CA LEU A 428 -6.37 -3.65 21.46
C LEU A 428 -7.88 -3.41 21.30
N ALA A 429 -8.52 -2.81 22.32
CA ALA A 429 -9.94 -2.46 22.26
C ALA A 429 -10.21 -1.38 21.20
N TYR A 430 -9.34 -0.38 21.07
CA TYR A 430 -9.40 0.61 19.99
C TYR A 430 -9.31 -0.05 18.62
N ILE A 431 -8.33 -0.93 18.38
CA ILE A 431 -8.17 -1.57 17.06
C ILE A 431 -9.40 -2.43 16.71
N LEU A 432 -9.98 -3.12 17.69
CA LEU A 432 -11.18 -3.93 17.50
C LEU A 432 -12.46 -3.12 17.28
N ALA A 433 -12.54 -1.90 17.78
CA ALA A 433 -13.72 -1.04 17.63
C ALA A 433 -14.06 -0.75 16.15
N GLU A 434 -15.33 -0.43 15.91
CA GLU A 434 -15.92 -0.14 14.59
C GLU A 434 -16.28 1.36 14.52
N ASP A 435 -15.25 2.21 14.48
CA ASP A 435 -15.35 3.67 14.28
C ASP A 435 -14.33 4.13 13.23
N ASP A 436 -14.34 5.42 12.89
CA ASP A 436 -13.48 6.03 11.86
C ASP A 436 -12.31 6.84 12.45
N GLN A 437 -12.12 6.80 13.77
CA GLN A 437 -11.13 7.65 14.43
C GLN A 437 -9.71 7.13 14.20
N CYS A 438 -8.84 8.00 13.69
CA CYS A 438 -7.41 7.73 13.51
C CYS A 438 -6.58 8.73 14.33
N PRO A 439 -6.41 8.52 15.65
CA PRO A 439 -5.85 9.52 16.55
C PRO A 439 -4.33 9.73 16.37
N ALA A 440 -3.61 8.75 15.82
CA ALA A 440 -2.21 8.90 15.46
C ALA A 440 -2.00 9.44 14.04
N PHE A 441 -3.05 9.92 13.35
CA PHE A 441 -2.94 10.55 12.03
C PHE A 441 -3.23 12.05 12.12
N LEU A 442 -2.42 12.86 11.43
CA LEU A 442 -2.63 14.28 11.25
C LEU A 442 -3.91 14.51 10.43
N LYS A 443 -4.69 15.53 10.78
CA LYS A 443 -5.90 15.87 10.04
C LYS A 443 -5.51 16.63 8.77
N GLU A 444 -6.20 16.38 7.65
CA GLU A 444 -5.91 17.00 6.33
C GLU A 444 -5.42 18.45 6.47
N GLN A 445 -4.21 18.68 5.94
CA GLN A 445 -3.58 20.00 5.88
C GLN A 445 -4.37 20.91 4.93
N THR A 446 -5.50 21.43 5.40
CA THR A 446 -5.96 22.71 4.89
C THR A 446 -4.86 23.71 5.27
N PHE A 447 -4.23 24.33 4.27
CA PHE A 447 -3.25 25.43 4.34
C PHE A 447 -3.71 26.59 5.26
N LYS A 448 -3.86 26.32 6.54
CA LYS A 448 -4.12 27.29 7.60
C LYS A 448 -2.75 27.59 8.15
N ARG A 449 -2.32 28.84 7.99
CA ARG A 449 -1.17 29.45 8.71
C ARG A 449 -1.00 28.75 10.05
N SER A 450 0.10 28.00 10.19
CA SER A 450 0.37 27.20 11.37
C SER A 450 0.17 28.04 12.64
N LYS A 451 -0.65 27.54 13.57
CA LYS A 451 -0.77 28.17 14.88
C LYS A 451 0.54 27.91 15.61
N ARG A 452 1.37 28.94 15.79
CA ARG A 452 2.54 28.89 16.66
C ARG A 452 2.05 28.71 18.11
N SER A 453 2.44 27.63 18.76
CA SER A 453 2.10 27.31 20.15
C SER A 453 3.28 26.62 20.82
N ASN A 454 3.65 27.09 22.02
CA ASN A 454 4.75 26.53 22.82
C ASN A 454 4.34 25.30 23.64
N GLN A 455 3.06 24.89 23.58
CA GLN A 455 2.57 23.67 24.21
C GLN A 455 1.83 22.83 23.18
N VAL A 456 2.51 21.78 22.71
CA VAL A 456 1.91 20.71 21.93
C VAL A 456 1.68 19.54 22.87
N SER A 457 0.43 19.09 23.00
CA SER A 457 0.08 17.90 23.78
C SER A 457 0.04 16.67 22.89
N PHE A 458 0.56 15.55 23.39
CA PHE A 458 0.40 14.25 22.73
C PHE A 458 -1.10 13.91 22.59
N PRO A 459 -1.54 13.33 21.45
CA PRO A 459 -2.94 12.99 21.23
C PRO A 459 -3.50 12.00 22.26
N LYS A 460 -4.82 11.97 22.38
CA LYS A 460 -5.56 11.04 23.24
C LYS A 460 -6.70 10.41 22.46
N TYR A 461 -7.08 9.19 22.83
CA TYR A 461 -8.31 8.58 22.35
C TYR A 461 -9.51 9.45 22.74
N GLN A 462 -10.39 9.74 21.78
CA GLN A 462 -11.58 10.56 22.03
C GLN A 462 -12.62 9.82 22.88
N ASN A 463 -12.65 8.50 22.75
CA ASN A 463 -13.55 7.60 23.48
C ASN A 463 -12.76 6.72 24.45
N GLU A 464 -13.42 6.24 25.50
CA GLU A 464 -12.88 5.20 26.36
C GLU A 464 -13.12 3.83 25.71
N TYR A 465 -12.04 3.20 25.21
CA TYR A 465 -12.12 1.90 24.53
C TYR A 465 -11.98 0.75 25.53
N THR A 466 -12.96 -0.15 25.55
CA THR A 466 -12.93 -1.36 26.37
C THR A 466 -13.35 -2.59 25.57
N LEU A 467 -12.72 -3.73 25.85
CA LEU A 467 -13.07 -5.01 25.21
C LEU A 467 -14.50 -5.42 25.58
N ASN A 468 -15.28 -5.83 24.57
CA ASN A 468 -16.61 -6.38 24.77
C ASN A 468 -16.55 -7.77 25.46
N PRO A 469 -17.68 -8.29 26.00
CA PRO A 469 -17.68 -9.57 26.72
C PRO A 469 -17.22 -10.78 25.91
N GLU A 470 -17.48 -10.80 24.60
CA GLU A 470 -17.08 -11.91 23.72
C GLU A 470 -15.57 -11.92 23.50
N ASP A 471 -14.98 -10.75 23.20
CA ASP A 471 -13.53 -10.58 23.06
C ASP A 471 -12.78 -10.91 24.36
N ARG A 472 -13.33 -10.53 25.52
CA ARG A 472 -12.75 -10.90 26.82
C ARG A 472 -12.75 -12.41 27.05
N THR A 473 -13.82 -13.09 26.63
CA THR A 473 -13.94 -14.55 26.77
C THR A 473 -12.90 -15.25 25.89
N GLU A 474 -12.74 -14.81 24.65
CA GLU A 474 -11.76 -15.38 23.72
C GLU A 474 -10.32 -15.01 24.11
N LEU A 475 -10.07 -13.80 24.61
CA LEU A 475 -8.76 -13.42 25.14
C LEU A 475 -8.36 -14.29 26.33
N THR A 476 -9.29 -14.55 27.25
CA THR A 476 -9.07 -15.43 28.41
C THR A 476 -8.70 -16.83 27.94
N PHE A 477 -9.41 -17.35 26.94
CA PHE A 477 -9.08 -18.64 26.34
C PHE A 477 -7.64 -18.68 25.79
N PHE A 478 -7.18 -17.66 25.08
CA PHE A 478 -5.81 -17.63 24.55
C PHE A 478 -4.74 -17.54 25.65
N ILE A 479 -5.03 -16.87 26.77
CA ILE A 479 -4.17 -16.80 27.96
C ILE A 479 -4.10 -18.17 28.64
N GLU A 480 -5.24 -18.81 28.90
CA GLU A 480 -5.33 -20.13 29.54
C GLU A 480 -4.67 -21.23 28.71
N ARG A 481 -4.74 -21.12 27.38
CA ARG A 481 -4.03 -22.00 26.44
C ARG A 481 -2.54 -21.71 26.32
N GLY A 482 -2.02 -20.65 26.92
CA GLY A 482 -0.61 -20.30 26.89
C GLY A 482 -0.11 -19.82 25.52
N TYR A 483 -1.00 -19.38 24.62
CA TYR A 483 -0.59 -18.77 23.35
C TYR A 483 -0.04 -17.36 23.57
N ILE A 484 -0.68 -16.64 24.48
CA ILE A 484 -0.33 -15.28 24.89
C ILE A 484 -0.13 -15.22 26.41
N GLN A 485 0.48 -14.14 26.86
CA GLN A 485 0.57 -13.79 28.29
C GLN A 485 0.12 -12.35 28.49
N LEU A 486 -0.54 -12.11 29.62
CA LEU A 486 -0.98 -10.79 30.06
C LEU A 486 -0.17 -10.40 31.29
N ASN A 487 0.64 -9.37 31.18
CA ASN A 487 1.41 -8.79 32.28
C ASN A 487 0.87 -7.39 32.56
N GLN A 488 0.26 -7.18 33.74
CA GLN A 488 -0.48 -5.97 34.07
C GLN A 488 -1.61 -5.72 33.06
N ASN A 489 -1.38 -4.89 32.03
CA ASN A 489 -2.32 -4.58 30.95
C ASN A 489 -1.71 -4.78 29.55
N GLU A 490 -0.54 -5.44 29.46
CA GLU A 490 0.23 -5.63 28.23
C GLU A 490 0.20 -7.10 27.81
N ILE A 491 -0.13 -7.34 26.54
CA ILE A 491 -0.26 -8.67 25.95
C ILE A 491 0.93 -8.92 25.01
N THR A 492 1.56 -10.08 25.16
CA THR A 492 2.62 -10.58 24.26
C THR A 492 2.37 -12.03 23.89
N PHE A 493 2.88 -12.47 22.75
CA PHE A 493 2.89 -13.89 22.39
C PHE A 493 3.95 -14.65 23.20
N ARG A 494 3.65 -15.88 23.63
CA ARG A 494 4.64 -16.68 24.38
C ARG A 494 5.69 -17.34 23.50
N HIS A 495 5.44 -17.47 22.18
CA HIS A 495 6.35 -18.14 21.26
C HIS A 495 6.17 -17.62 19.81
N PRO A 496 7.24 -17.52 18.98
CA PRO A 496 7.13 -17.05 17.60
C PRO A 496 6.16 -17.86 16.73
N THR A 497 6.03 -19.18 16.95
CA THR A 497 5.03 -20.01 16.26
C THR A 497 3.59 -19.53 16.47
N TYR A 498 3.25 -19.02 17.66
CA TYR A 498 1.90 -18.54 17.95
C TYR A 498 1.62 -17.21 17.26
N GLN A 499 2.61 -16.32 17.26
CA GLN A 499 2.57 -15.10 16.46
C GLN A 499 2.47 -15.42 14.96
N GLU A 500 3.18 -16.44 14.46
CA GLU A 500 3.11 -16.78 13.05
C GLU A 500 1.72 -17.30 12.64
N ALA A 501 0.98 -17.93 13.56
CA ALA A 501 -0.37 -18.40 13.29
C ALA A 501 -1.34 -17.24 12.96
N SER A 502 -1.14 -16.05 13.53
CA SER A 502 -1.94 -14.88 13.15
C SER A 502 -1.61 -14.38 11.74
N LYS A 503 -0.35 -14.49 11.29
CA LYS A 503 0.03 -14.16 9.91
C LYS A 503 -0.61 -15.11 8.91
N TYR A 504 -0.70 -16.41 9.20
CA TYR A 504 -1.47 -17.35 8.38
C TYR A 504 -2.95 -16.98 8.30
N LEU A 505 -3.57 -16.53 9.40
CA LEU A 505 -4.95 -16.05 9.40
C LEU A 505 -5.14 -14.79 8.54
N LEU A 506 -4.15 -13.88 8.52
CA LEU A 506 -4.19 -12.64 7.74
C LEU A 506 -3.94 -12.88 6.25
N THR A 507 -2.93 -13.68 5.89
CA THR A 507 -2.51 -13.96 4.51
C THR A 507 -3.48 -14.88 3.76
N GLU A 508 -4.21 -15.75 4.47
CA GLU A 508 -5.28 -16.59 3.92
C GLU A 508 -6.68 -15.97 4.10
N THR A 509 -6.76 -14.63 4.18
CA THR A 509 -8.02 -13.89 4.33
C THR A 509 -8.91 -14.05 3.08
N PRO A 510 -10.20 -14.45 3.24
CA PRO A 510 -11.14 -14.49 2.12
C PRO A 510 -11.39 -13.12 1.49
N VAL A 511 -11.66 -13.07 0.18
CA VAL A 511 -11.94 -11.82 -0.57
C VAL A 511 -12.97 -10.91 0.12
N LEU A 512 -14.03 -11.49 0.69
CA LEU A 512 -15.10 -10.74 1.39
C LEU A 512 -14.66 -10.09 2.71
N GLU A 513 -13.54 -10.54 3.28
CA GLU A 513 -12.97 -10.06 4.56
C GLU A 513 -11.74 -9.16 4.37
N VAL A 514 -11.33 -8.92 3.11
CA VAL A 514 -10.13 -8.10 2.80
C VAL A 514 -10.27 -6.70 3.37
N LYS A 515 -11.41 -6.03 3.16
CA LYS A 515 -11.65 -4.68 3.67
C LYS A 515 -11.65 -4.59 5.20
N GLU A 516 -12.23 -5.58 5.86
CA GLU A 516 -12.19 -5.64 7.33
C GLU A 516 -10.73 -5.80 7.80
N SER A 517 -9.95 -6.63 7.12
CA SER A 517 -8.55 -6.88 7.49
C SER A 517 -7.65 -5.67 7.22
N SER A 518 -7.82 -4.98 6.08
CA SER A 518 -7.08 -3.74 5.78
C SER A 518 -7.44 -2.63 6.77
N GLU A 519 -8.72 -2.52 7.17
CA GLU A 519 -9.14 -1.58 8.20
C GLU A 519 -8.46 -1.86 9.54
N LYS A 520 -8.31 -3.13 9.95
CA LYS A 520 -7.58 -3.44 11.19
C LYS A 520 -6.07 -3.15 11.09
N VAL A 521 -5.47 -3.28 9.90
CA VAL A 521 -4.09 -2.81 9.67
C VAL A 521 -4.01 -1.29 9.84
N LYS A 522 -4.91 -0.55 9.19
CA LYS A 522 -5.00 0.92 9.29
C LYS A 522 -5.18 1.38 10.74
N ARG A 523 -6.12 0.78 11.47
CA ARG A 523 -6.33 1.09 12.90
C ARG A 523 -5.13 0.74 13.77
N THR A 524 -4.38 -0.31 13.45
CA THR A 524 -3.15 -0.62 14.19
C THR A 524 -2.08 0.44 13.97
N LEU A 525 -1.91 0.91 12.72
CA LEU A 525 -1.04 2.05 12.38
C LEU A 525 -1.50 3.36 13.04
N ALA A 526 -2.81 3.53 13.21
CA ALA A 526 -3.43 4.71 13.82
C ALA A 526 -3.47 4.67 15.37
N SER A 527 -3.02 3.59 16.00
CA SER A 527 -3.03 3.44 17.46
C SER A 527 -2.01 4.37 18.11
N LEU A 528 -2.30 4.87 19.33
CA LEU A 528 -1.39 5.76 20.07
C LEU A 528 -0.22 5.01 20.73
N ASN A 529 -0.14 3.70 20.53
CA ASN A 529 0.97 2.87 20.96
C ASN A 529 2.01 2.76 19.85
N THR A 530 3.07 3.56 19.95
CA THR A 530 4.14 3.62 18.96
C THR A 530 4.78 2.26 18.70
N ASN A 531 4.87 1.38 19.72
CA ASN A 531 5.45 0.05 19.56
C ASN A 531 4.58 -0.81 18.65
N SER A 532 3.26 -0.85 18.89
CA SER A 532 2.31 -1.58 18.04
C SER A 532 2.24 -1.00 16.62
N ALA A 533 2.16 0.32 16.49
CA ALA A 533 2.10 1.01 15.18
C ALA A 533 3.38 0.79 14.35
N THR A 534 4.55 0.91 14.97
CA THR A 534 5.85 0.67 14.31
C THR A 534 6.01 -0.81 13.96
N TYR A 535 5.59 -1.70 14.86
CA TYR A 535 5.64 -3.14 14.61
C TYR A 535 4.81 -3.51 13.39
N ILE A 536 3.54 -3.11 13.27
CA ILE A 536 2.76 -3.42 12.07
C ILE A 536 3.37 -2.81 10.80
N ALA A 537 3.85 -1.57 10.86
CA ALA A 537 4.52 -0.92 9.74
C ALA A 537 5.72 -1.76 9.24
N SER A 538 6.54 -2.28 10.16
CA SER A 538 7.67 -3.15 9.84
C SER A 538 7.28 -4.51 9.26
N GLN A 539 6.04 -4.97 9.48
CA GLN A 539 5.55 -6.26 9.00
C GLN A 539 4.84 -6.17 7.64
N LEU A 540 4.59 -4.98 7.09
CA LEU A 540 3.84 -4.81 5.83
C LEU A 540 4.43 -5.60 4.66
N SER A 541 5.75 -5.52 4.42
CA SER A 541 6.42 -6.29 3.35
C SER A 541 6.23 -7.80 3.54
N SER A 542 6.41 -8.30 4.77
CA SER A 542 6.22 -9.71 5.09
C SER A 542 4.78 -10.18 4.83
N ILE A 543 3.78 -9.35 5.15
CA ILE A 543 2.37 -9.67 4.91
C ILE A 543 2.06 -9.63 3.41
N TYR A 544 2.55 -8.61 2.70
CA TYR A 544 2.37 -8.41 1.27
C TYR A 544 2.94 -9.58 0.46
N ASP A 545 4.16 -10.01 0.76
CA ASP A 545 4.84 -11.10 0.05
C ASP A 545 4.23 -12.47 0.36
N ALA A 546 3.70 -12.66 1.57
CA ALA A 546 3.12 -13.94 1.99
C ALA A 546 1.68 -14.14 1.50
N THR A 547 0.95 -13.06 1.16
CA THR A 547 -0.43 -13.17 0.67
C THR A 547 -0.50 -13.40 -0.84
N ASN A 548 -1.44 -14.25 -1.27
CA ASN A 548 -1.80 -14.41 -2.69
C ASN A 548 -3.06 -13.60 -3.06
N GLN A 549 -3.61 -12.82 -2.13
CA GLN A 549 -4.84 -12.03 -2.35
C GLN A 549 -4.49 -10.64 -2.89
N GLU A 550 -4.66 -10.45 -4.20
CA GLU A 550 -4.38 -9.17 -4.88
C GLU A 550 -5.17 -7.98 -4.29
N GLY A 551 -6.42 -8.21 -3.83
CA GLY A 551 -7.20 -7.17 -3.17
C GLY A 551 -6.57 -6.69 -1.86
N LEU A 552 -5.97 -7.59 -1.07
CA LEU A 552 -5.28 -7.22 0.16
C LEU A 552 -3.98 -6.48 -0.15
N LYS A 553 -3.23 -6.92 -1.17
CA LYS A 553 -2.01 -6.23 -1.62
C LYS A 553 -2.29 -4.78 -2.01
N ALA A 554 -3.33 -4.54 -2.80
CA ALA A 554 -3.73 -3.19 -3.21
C ALA A 554 -4.10 -2.31 -2.00
N GLU A 555 -4.89 -2.84 -1.06
CA GLU A 555 -5.30 -2.11 0.14
C GLU A 555 -4.09 -1.80 1.07
N LEU A 556 -3.11 -2.71 1.18
CA LEU A 556 -1.90 -2.45 1.95
C LEU A 556 -1.04 -1.33 1.34
N LEU A 557 -0.93 -1.28 0.00
CA LEU A 557 -0.23 -0.19 -0.69
C LEU A 557 -0.95 1.15 -0.50
N ASP A 558 -2.28 1.18 -0.59
CA ASP A 558 -3.07 2.40 -0.39
C ASP A 558 -2.95 2.93 1.05
N VAL A 559 -3.10 2.04 2.05
CA VAL A 559 -2.91 2.41 3.47
C VAL A 559 -1.48 2.94 3.68
N ALA A 560 -0.47 2.23 3.20
CA ALA A 560 0.92 2.68 3.31
C ALA A 560 1.13 4.06 2.67
N TYR A 561 0.64 4.28 1.45
CA TYR A 561 0.80 5.58 0.78
C TYR A 561 0.14 6.73 1.56
N GLN A 562 -1.06 6.51 2.09
CA GLN A 562 -1.74 7.51 2.94
C GLN A 562 -0.96 7.79 4.24
N GLU A 563 -0.43 6.75 4.88
CA GLU A 563 0.23 6.90 6.19
C GLU A 563 1.66 7.43 6.13
N ALA A 564 2.28 7.43 4.95
CA ALA A 564 3.62 7.98 4.74
C ALA A 564 3.73 9.46 5.15
N THR A 565 2.64 10.23 5.05
CA THR A 565 2.57 11.65 5.47
C THR A 565 1.65 11.90 6.66
N ASN A 566 0.62 11.07 6.83
CA ASN A 566 -0.38 11.31 7.85
C ASN A 566 0.04 10.82 9.24
N SER A 567 0.88 9.79 9.35
CA SER A 567 1.24 9.26 10.67
C SER A 567 1.97 10.30 11.52
N ILE A 568 1.64 10.41 12.81
CA ILE A 568 2.42 11.26 13.74
C ILE A 568 3.76 10.63 14.10
N PHE A 569 3.96 9.32 13.94
CA PHE A 569 5.19 8.67 14.39
C PHE A 569 6.24 8.62 13.27
N PRO A 570 7.44 9.21 13.47
CA PRO A 570 8.52 9.14 12.48
C PRO A 570 8.88 7.70 12.08
N SER A 571 8.97 6.79 13.07
CA SER A 571 9.28 5.38 12.83
C SER A 571 8.24 4.68 11.95
N VAL A 572 6.96 5.04 12.04
CA VAL A 572 5.91 4.48 11.18
C VAL A 572 6.09 4.97 9.75
N ARG A 573 6.31 6.28 9.55
CA ARG A 573 6.59 6.85 8.22
C ARG A 573 7.82 6.18 7.58
N ASP A 574 8.87 5.95 8.36
CA ASP A 574 10.09 5.29 7.91
C ASP A 574 9.85 3.88 7.36
N TRP A 575 9.15 3.04 8.12
CA TRP A 575 8.85 1.66 7.72
C TRP A 575 7.86 1.57 6.58
N VAL A 576 6.85 2.42 6.59
CA VAL A 576 5.86 2.53 5.52
C VAL A 576 6.52 2.98 4.22
N LEU A 577 7.39 3.98 4.28
CA LEU A 577 8.15 4.42 3.11
C LEU A 577 9.03 3.28 2.59
N LYS A 578 9.80 2.60 3.46
CA LYS A 578 10.59 1.43 3.06
C LYS A 578 9.74 0.39 2.32
N PHE A 579 8.55 0.06 2.85
CA PHE A 579 7.62 -0.86 2.20
C PHE A 579 7.19 -0.38 0.81
N LEU A 580 6.86 0.91 0.64
CA LEU A 580 6.51 1.51 -0.65
C LEU A 580 7.68 1.47 -1.64
N LEU A 581 8.92 1.70 -1.19
CA LEU A 581 10.12 1.64 -2.03
C LEU A 581 10.37 0.22 -2.55
N GLU A 582 10.24 -0.79 -1.68
CA GLU A 582 10.40 -2.20 -2.02
C GLU A 582 9.38 -2.67 -3.07
N HIS A 583 8.19 -2.06 -3.10
CA HIS A 583 7.07 -2.45 -3.96
C HIS A 583 6.66 -1.37 -4.96
N ILE A 584 7.56 -0.43 -5.29
CA ILE A 584 7.22 0.73 -6.13
C ILE A 584 6.60 0.33 -7.48
N SER A 585 7.12 -0.72 -8.11
CA SER A 585 6.67 -1.22 -9.40
C SER A 585 5.24 -1.79 -9.40
N ALA A 586 4.68 -2.09 -8.22
CA ALA A 586 3.30 -2.52 -8.06
C ALA A 586 2.30 -1.35 -8.02
N ASN A 587 2.80 -0.11 -7.90
CA ASN A 587 1.97 1.10 -7.89
C ASN A 587 1.77 1.67 -9.30
N ASN A 588 0.71 2.44 -9.51
CA ASN A 588 0.49 3.19 -10.75
C ASN A 588 1.45 4.40 -10.83
N GLU A 589 1.63 4.97 -12.03
CA GLU A 589 2.57 6.08 -12.28
C GLU A 589 2.32 7.30 -11.39
N GLN A 590 1.06 7.66 -11.13
CA GLN A 590 0.70 8.79 -10.28
C GLN A 590 1.13 8.58 -8.82
N VAL A 591 0.95 7.38 -8.28
CA VAL A 591 1.41 7.03 -6.93
C VAL A 591 2.94 6.95 -6.87
N GLN A 592 3.58 6.44 -7.93
CA GLN A 592 5.06 6.44 -8.01
C GLN A 592 5.60 7.87 -7.99
N GLU A 593 5.03 8.79 -8.76
CA GLU A 593 5.38 10.21 -8.75
C GLU A 593 5.15 10.85 -7.37
N GLY A 594 4.01 10.53 -6.73
CA GLY A 594 3.75 10.91 -5.34
C GLY A 594 4.83 10.43 -4.38
N ILE A 595 5.27 9.16 -4.47
CA ILE A 595 6.37 8.63 -3.67
C ILE A 595 7.68 9.37 -3.94
N TYR A 596 7.99 9.72 -5.18
CA TYR A 596 9.17 10.54 -5.49
C TYR A 596 9.10 11.95 -4.88
N HIS A 597 7.92 12.55 -4.81
CA HIS A 597 7.70 13.83 -4.12
C HIS A 597 7.89 13.68 -2.61
N LEU A 598 7.34 12.62 -1.99
CA LEU A 598 7.56 12.31 -0.57
C LEU A 598 9.04 12.17 -0.21
N ILE A 599 9.83 11.64 -1.16
CA ILE A 599 11.28 11.51 -0.99
C ILE A 599 12.00 12.85 -1.11
N ASP A 600 11.46 13.80 -1.84
CA ASP A 600 12.06 15.14 -1.98
C ASP A 600 11.81 16.03 -0.77
N GLU A 601 10.69 15.83 -0.08
CA GLU A 601 10.36 16.59 1.11
C GLU A 601 11.39 16.34 2.22
N ASP A 602 11.98 17.43 2.74
CA ASP A 602 12.95 17.29 3.81
C ASP A 602 12.24 16.87 5.10
N MET A 603 12.76 15.84 5.77
CA MET A 603 12.26 15.41 7.08
C MET A 603 12.88 16.32 8.13
N SER A 604 12.36 17.54 8.25
CA SER A 604 12.89 18.46 9.25
C SER A 604 12.71 17.90 10.65
N SER A 605 13.83 17.61 11.32
CA SER A 605 13.83 17.22 12.73
C SER A 605 13.33 18.36 13.63
N SER A 606 13.25 19.60 13.12
CA SER A 606 12.71 20.75 13.85
C SER A 606 11.22 20.59 14.19
N ASP A 607 10.49 19.74 13.48
CA ASP A 607 9.06 19.53 13.69
C ASP A 607 8.74 18.28 14.54
N ILE A 608 9.77 17.68 15.16
CA ILE A 608 9.63 16.53 16.04
C ILE A 608 9.45 17.00 17.49
N PHE A 609 8.35 16.56 18.11
CA PHE A 609 8.05 16.74 19.52
C PHE A 609 8.26 15.43 20.27
N TRP A 610 8.42 15.51 21.59
CA TRP A 610 8.64 14.34 22.45
C TRP A 610 7.55 14.21 23.51
N SER A 611 6.99 13.01 23.67
CA SER A 611 6.14 12.63 24.79
C SER A 611 6.82 11.51 25.57
N GLY A 612 7.48 11.85 26.66
CA GLY A 612 8.44 10.93 27.28
C GLY A 612 9.55 10.57 26.28
N ASN A 613 9.71 9.27 26.00
CA ASN A 613 10.71 8.77 25.03
C ASN A 613 10.16 8.59 23.61
N THR A 614 8.90 8.98 23.34
CA THR A 614 8.25 8.79 22.04
C THR A 614 8.33 10.06 21.20
N PRO A 615 8.98 10.02 20.01
CA PRO A 615 8.97 11.13 19.07
C PRO A 615 7.66 11.16 18.26
N PHE A 616 7.13 12.36 18.00
CA PHE A 616 5.92 12.54 17.19
C PHE A 616 5.85 13.90 16.47
N TYR A 617 5.19 13.93 15.31
CA TYR A 617 4.83 15.13 14.54
C TYR A 617 3.51 15.73 15.03
N SER A 618 3.32 17.02 14.79
CA SER A 618 2.14 17.78 15.19
C SER A 618 1.68 18.73 14.08
N ASP A 619 0.40 19.12 14.09
CA ASP A 619 -0.16 20.17 13.22
C ASP A 619 0.37 21.59 13.54
N CYS A 620 1.19 21.72 14.58
CA CYS A 620 1.84 22.96 14.99
C CYS A 620 3.33 22.93 14.63
N SER A 621 3.82 23.98 13.95
CA SER A 621 5.25 24.18 13.72
C SER A 621 5.92 24.81 14.94
N ARG A 622 7.15 24.39 15.26
CA ARG A 622 8.00 25.07 16.26
C ARG A 622 8.40 26.47 15.79
N SER A 623 8.80 27.33 16.73
CA SER A 623 9.49 28.57 16.39
C SER A 623 10.90 28.25 15.91
N PHE A 624 11.39 28.92 14.86
CA PHE A 624 12.74 28.73 14.28
C PHE A 624 13.91 28.86 15.27
N PHE A 625 13.68 29.31 16.51
CA PHE A 625 14.69 29.59 17.53
C PHE A 625 14.58 28.69 18.79
N GLU A 626 13.71 27.67 18.78
CA GLU A 626 13.59 26.73 19.91
C GLU A 626 14.49 25.51 19.66
N GLU A 627 15.64 25.47 20.34
CA GLU A 627 16.47 24.26 20.43
C GLU A 627 15.84 23.25 21.40
N ASP A 628 16.00 21.94 21.14
CA ASP A 628 15.65 20.92 22.12
C ASP A 628 16.52 21.10 23.38
N GLU A 629 15.92 21.41 24.51
CA GLU A 629 16.63 21.47 25.79
C GLU A 629 17.01 20.05 26.24
N TYR A 630 18.30 19.78 26.38
CA TYR A 630 18.83 18.55 26.98
C TYR A 630 19.90 18.85 28.04
N ASN A 631 20.00 17.97 29.04
CA ASN A 631 21.02 18.09 30.07
C ASN A 631 22.37 17.57 29.55
N GLU A 632 23.31 18.48 29.30
CA GLU A 632 24.63 18.14 28.74
C GLU A 632 25.43 17.18 29.62
N ALA A 633 25.35 17.31 30.95
CA ALA A 633 26.09 16.45 31.88
C ALA A 633 25.57 15.00 31.85
N GLU A 634 24.24 14.83 31.82
CA GLU A 634 23.60 13.52 31.68
C GLU A 634 23.87 12.91 30.30
N THR A 635 23.84 13.73 29.24
CA THR A 635 24.12 13.29 27.87
C THR A 635 25.56 12.80 27.72
N LYS A 636 26.55 13.51 28.29
CA LYS A 636 27.94 13.05 28.32
C LYS A 636 28.12 11.74 29.08
N ALA A 637 27.40 11.54 30.17
CA ALA A 637 27.41 10.27 30.88
C ALA A 637 26.81 9.13 30.02
N ALA A 638 25.72 9.40 29.29
CA ALA A 638 25.10 8.44 28.38
C ALA A 638 26.03 8.02 27.22
N ILE A 639 26.89 8.91 26.71
CA ILE A 639 27.92 8.56 25.72
C ILE A 639 28.87 7.48 26.25
N ALA A 640 29.27 7.56 27.51
CA ALA A 640 30.12 6.55 28.13
C ALA A 640 29.39 5.19 28.27
N ASP A 641 28.10 5.22 28.57
CA ASP A 641 27.26 4.02 28.73
C ASP A 641 27.02 3.24 27.42
N LEU A 642 27.12 3.87 26.24
CA LEU A 642 27.01 3.20 24.92
C LEU A 642 28.04 2.08 24.73
N SER A 643 29.07 2.02 25.57
CA SER A 643 30.10 0.96 25.56
C SER A 643 29.70 -0.34 26.28
N THR A 644 28.50 -0.42 26.89
CA THR A 644 28.14 -1.47 27.87
C THR A 644 27.00 -2.42 27.47
N ASP A 645 26.70 -2.62 26.17
CA ASP A 645 25.57 -3.43 25.67
C ASP A 645 24.18 -3.00 26.18
N LYS A 646 24.09 -1.83 26.84
CA LYS A 646 22.84 -1.30 27.38
C LYS A 646 22.09 -0.51 26.31
N GLU A 647 20.88 -0.94 25.97
CA GLU A 647 19.99 -0.21 25.06
C GLU A 647 19.62 1.17 25.63
N GLN A 648 19.68 2.19 24.78
CA GLN A 648 19.34 3.57 25.10
C GLN A 648 18.02 3.96 24.43
N SER A 649 17.30 4.90 25.05
CA SER A 649 16.06 5.43 24.48
C SER A 649 16.33 6.34 23.29
N SER A 650 15.36 6.45 22.36
CA SER A 650 15.46 7.35 21.20
C SER A 650 15.71 8.81 21.60
N LEU A 651 15.09 9.28 22.70
CA LEU A 651 15.33 10.64 23.22
C LEU A 651 16.80 10.82 23.67
N THR A 652 17.37 9.81 24.32
CA THR A 652 18.77 9.83 24.74
C THR A 652 19.71 9.84 23.54
N LEU A 653 19.46 8.98 22.55
CA LEU A 653 20.23 8.95 21.30
C LEU A 653 20.14 10.27 20.54
N TRP A 654 18.95 10.89 20.48
CA TRP A 654 18.75 12.20 19.86
C TRP A 654 19.53 13.30 20.59
N SER A 655 19.47 13.33 21.92
CA SER A 655 20.26 14.27 22.74
C SER A 655 21.77 14.11 22.50
N ILE A 656 22.26 12.88 22.37
CA ILE A 656 23.65 12.58 22.05
C ILE A 656 24.01 13.16 20.68
N VAL A 657 23.23 12.84 19.64
CA VAL A 657 23.49 13.30 18.27
C VAL A 657 23.45 14.83 18.18
N ASN A 658 22.51 15.51 18.85
CA ASN A 658 22.47 16.97 18.93
C ASN A 658 23.72 17.56 19.60
N LEU A 659 24.22 16.93 20.66
CA LEU A 659 25.47 17.33 21.31
C LEU A 659 26.68 17.14 20.39
N LEU A 660 26.74 16.01 19.67
CA LEU A 660 27.82 15.70 18.72
C LEU A 660 27.79 16.59 17.46
N SER A 661 26.63 17.16 17.10
CA SER A 661 26.50 18.11 15.99
C SER A 661 27.19 19.45 16.25
N ARG A 662 27.40 19.82 17.53
CA ARG A 662 28.02 21.11 17.87
C ARG A 662 29.48 21.16 17.41
N HIS A 663 29.85 22.22 16.68
CA HIS A 663 31.19 22.39 16.11
C HIS A 663 32.31 22.41 17.17
N ASP A 664 32.03 22.85 18.39
CA ASP A 664 32.96 22.94 19.51
C ASP A 664 33.10 21.63 20.32
N PHE A 665 32.26 20.62 20.08
CA PHE A 665 32.36 19.33 20.77
C PHE A 665 33.61 18.54 20.30
N PRO A 666 34.49 18.07 21.20
CA PRO A 666 35.75 17.43 20.81
C PRO A 666 35.55 16.01 20.24
N VAL A 667 36.20 15.72 19.12
CA VAL A 667 36.15 14.40 18.45
C VAL A 667 36.71 13.28 19.33
N THR A 668 37.62 13.59 20.26
CA THR A 668 38.16 12.61 21.24
C THR A 668 37.11 12.03 22.17
N ASP A 669 35.99 12.73 22.35
CA ASP A 669 34.91 12.37 23.27
C ASP A 669 33.72 11.74 22.51
N PHE A 670 33.89 11.45 21.22
CA PHE A 670 32.88 10.73 20.43
C PHE A 670 32.69 9.30 20.96
N PRO A 671 31.50 8.70 20.76
CA PRO A 671 31.28 7.29 21.07
C PRO A 671 32.31 6.41 20.37
N ASN A 672 32.69 5.30 21.02
CA ASN A 672 33.52 4.29 20.38
C ASN A 672 32.78 3.63 19.19
N LYS A 673 33.49 2.79 18.44
CA LYS A 673 32.94 2.07 17.29
C LYS A 673 31.58 1.42 17.58
N GLU A 674 31.45 0.72 18.69
CA GLU A 674 30.24 -0.03 19.04
C GLU A 674 29.09 0.91 19.44
N GLY A 675 29.38 2.03 20.11
CA GLY A 675 28.41 3.09 20.38
C GLY A 675 27.93 3.81 19.11
N ILE A 676 28.80 4.01 18.12
CA ILE A 676 28.39 4.56 16.81
C ILE A 676 27.42 3.59 16.12
N LEU A 677 27.73 2.29 16.09
CA LEU A 677 26.84 1.28 15.50
C LEU A 677 25.51 1.22 16.26
N GLN A 678 25.51 1.42 17.59
CA GLN A 678 24.28 1.47 18.38
C GLN A 678 23.38 2.63 17.94
N ILE A 679 23.94 3.83 17.74
CA ILE A 679 23.17 5.00 17.25
C ILE A 679 22.69 4.76 15.80
N LEU A 680 23.54 4.21 14.93
CA LEU A 680 23.16 3.85 13.56
C LEU A 680 22.19 2.66 13.46
N ASN A 681 21.83 2.03 14.59
CA ASN A 681 20.76 1.04 14.69
C ASN A 681 19.51 1.59 15.39
N ALA A 682 19.45 2.90 15.67
CA ALA A 682 18.27 3.54 16.22
C ALA A 682 17.04 3.32 15.32
N PRO A 683 15.83 3.16 15.88
CA PRO A 683 14.64 2.91 15.08
C PRO A 683 14.28 4.09 14.15
N GLU A 684 14.59 5.33 14.55
CA GLU A 684 14.22 6.53 13.81
C GLU A 684 15.29 6.97 12.81
N THR A 685 14.87 7.20 11.55
CA THR A 685 15.76 7.63 10.47
C THR A 685 16.45 8.96 10.76
N PHE A 686 15.75 9.94 11.35
CA PHE A 686 16.35 11.26 11.61
C PHE A 686 17.54 11.20 12.57
N ILE A 687 17.57 10.23 13.50
CA ILE A 687 18.73 10.00 14.39
C ILE A 687 19.88 9.39 13.58
N ARG A 688 19.60 8.33 12.80
CA ARG A 688 20.60 7.64 11.98
C ARG A 688 21.21 8.56 10.91
N SER A 689 20.39 9.35 10.21
CA SER A 689 20.83 10.25 9.15
C SER A 689 21.70 11.38 9.71
N THR A 690 21.29 11.98 10.82
CA THR A 690 22.08 13.02 11.49
C THR A 690 23.42 12.44 11.98
N MET A 691 23.42 11.24 12.57
CA MET A 691 24.67 10.57 12.95
C MET A 691 25.56 10.27 11.75
N ALA A 692 25.01 9.78 10.64
CA ALA A 692 25.74 9.51 9.40
C ALA A 692 26.44 10.76 8.87
N ASN A 693 25.74 11.91 8.86
CA ASN A 693 26.32 13.21 8.51
C ASN A 693 27.50 13.57 9.43
N ILE A 694 27.27 13.57 10.75
CA ILE A 694 28.27 13.97 11.76
C ILE A 694 29.55 13.13 11.64
N VAL A 695 29.44 11.80 11.62
CA VAL A 695 30.62 10.95 11.68
C VAL A 695 31.47 11.08 10.41
N LEU A 696 30.85 11.09 9.23
CA LEU A 696 31.57 11.21 7.96
C LEU A 696 32.13 12.61 7.74
N LYS A 697 31.52 13.64 8.33
CA LYS A 697 32.00 15.04 8.33
C LYS A 697 33.18 15.26 9.27
N ARG A 698 33.16 14.69 10.47
CA ARG A 698 34.04 15.10 11.58
C ARG A 698 35.12 14.07 11.96
N THR A 699 34.99 12.82 11.54
CA THR A 699 35.90 11.73 11.98
C THR A 699 36.71 11.19 10.80
N PRO A 700 38.01 11.55 10.67
CA PRO A 700 38.90 10.87 9.74
C PRO A 700 39.18 9.45 10.23
N ALA A 701 39.36 8.49 9.32
CA ALA A 701 39.65 7.08 9.65
C ALA A 701 38.55 6.29 10.37
N LEU A 702 37.31 6.40 9.89
CA LEU A 702 36.20 5.54 10.29
C LEU A 702 36.41 4.08 9.88
N SER A 703 35.93 3.16 10.71
CA SER A 703 36.01 1.73 10.43
C SER A 703 35.09 1.35 9.26
N ALA A 704 35.55 0.40 8.45
CA ALA A 704 34.87 -0.12 7.27
C ALA A 704 33.38 -0.44 7.51
N ASN A 705 33.07 -1.07 8.65
CA ASN A 705 31.72 -1.50 8.99
C ASN A 705 30.76 -0.33 9.26
N ILE A 706 31.23 0.81 9.78
CA ILE A 706 30.40 1.99 10.01
C ILE A 706 30.02 2.59 8.66
N ILE A 707 31.01 2.75 7.79
CA ILE A 707 30.80 3.25 6.43
C ILE A 707 29.83 2.33 5.68
N ASP A 708 30.06 1.01 5.72
CA ASP A 708 29.18 0.04 5.06
C ASP A 708 27.75 0.08 5.63
N GLN A 709 27.58 0.27 6.95
CA GLN A 709 26.25 0.41 7.57
C GLN A 709 25.50 1.65 7.06
N ILE A 710 26.18 2.79 6.93
CA ILE A 710 25.56 4.04 6.42
C ILE A 710 25.12 3.87 4.96
N PHE A 711 26.03 3.41 4.09
CA PHE A 711 25.75 3.30 2.65
C PHE A 711 24.87 2.08 2.27
N SER A 712 24.56 1.20 3.23
CA SER A 712 23.62 0.09 3.06
C SER A 712 22.31 0.27 3.83
N ASP A 713 22.09 1.43 4.47
CA ASP A 713 20.82 1.73 5.14
C ASP A 713 19.67 1.70 4.11
N PRO A 714 18.54 1.05 4.42
CA PRO A 714 17.40 0.96 3.51
C PRO A 714 16.72 2.31 3.24
N ASN A 715 16.88 3.30 4.12
CA ASN A 715 16.26 4.61 3.98
C ASN A 715 17.21 5.59 3.22
N PRO A 716 16.75 6.18 2.10
CA PRO A 716 17.63 7.03 1.28
C PRO A 716 18.12 8.30 2.00
N TRP A 717 17.44 8.81 3.03
CA TRP A 717 17.91 9.98 3.78
C TRP A 717 19.20 9.69 4.54
N VAL A 718 19.37 8.49 5.11
CA VAL A 718 20.60 8.14 5.83
C VAL A 718 21.78 8.10 4.87
N VAL A 719 21.58 7.51 3.69
CA VAL A 719 22.59 7.45 2.64
C VAL A 719 22.93 8.86 2.14
N VAL A 720 21.93 9.69 1.86
CA VAL A 720 22.13 11.07 1.37
C VAL A 720 22.83 11.94 2.40
N GLU A 721 22.45 11.87 3.67
CA GLU A 721 23.14 12.59 4.73
C GLU A 721 24.57 12.07 4.93
N GLY A 722 24.81 10.77 4.72
CA GLY A 722 26.15 10.21 4.64
C GLY A 722 26.96 10.77 3.46
N ILE A 723 26.36 10.97 2.28
CA ILE A 723 27.00 11.60 1.13
C ILE A 723 27.34 13.07 1.44
N LYS A 724 26.40 13.84 2.00
CA LYS A 724 26.62 15.24 2.41
C LYS A 724 27.73 15.35 3.47
N GLY A 725 27.69 14.50 4.50
CA GLY A 725 28.75 14.42 5.51
C GLY A 725 30.11 14.06 4.91
N THR A 726 30.13 13.11 3.97
CA THR A 726 31.35 12.73 3.23
C THR A 726 31.91 13.91 2.45
N ILE A 727 31.07 14.67 1.74
CA ILE A 727 31.50 15.85 0.97
C ILE A 727 32.14 16.89 1.90
N LEU A 728 31.50 17.20 3.03
CA LEU A 728 32.02 18.17 3.99
C LEU A 728 33.30 17.69 4.71
N GLY A 729 33.45 16.38 4.92
CA GLY A 729 34.65 15.78 5.53
C GLY A 729 35.75 15.40 4.52
N TYR A 730 35.46 15.39 3.21
CA TYR A 730 36.35 14.89 2.15
C TYR A 730 37.77 15.46 2.18
N PRO A 731 37.97 16.77 2.44
CA PRO A 731 39.31 17.36 2.55
C PRO A 731 40.20 16.69 3.61
N HIS A 732 39.61 16.05 4.64
CA HIS A 732 40.33 15.46 5.76
C HIS A 732 40.49 13.94 5.70
N HIS A 733 39.87 13.27 4.73
CA HIS A 733 40.01 11.81 4.53
C HIS A 733 41.31 11.47 3.79
N SER A 734 41.88 10.29 4.08
CA SER A 734 43.05 9.77 3.38
C SER A 734 42.71 9.33 1.95
N GLN A 735 43.71 9.22 1.08
CA GLN A 735 43.49 8.83 -0.33
C GLN A 735 42.75 7.49 -0.49
N ALA A 736 43.11 6.48 0.31
CA ALA A 736 42.46 5.16 0.25
C ALA A 736 40.99 5.22 0.72
N GLU A 737 40.67 6.07 1.69
CA GLU A 737 39.30 6.30 2.14
C GLU A 737 38.48 7.04 1.09
N ARG A 738 39.06 8.07 0.46
CA ARG A 738 38.44 8.82 -0.63
C ARG A 738 38.03 7.90 -1.78
N GLU A 739 38.94 7.05 -2.26
CA GLU A 739 38.67 6.09 -3.33
C GLU A 739 37.53 5.13 -2.98
N ARG A 740 37.51 4.63 -1.74
CA ARG A 740 36.42 3.78 -1.27
C ARG A 740 35.09 4.52 -1.18
N LEU A 741 35.09 5.74 -0.64
CA LEU A 741 33.89 6.56 -0.48
C LEU A 741 33.29 6.90 -1.85
N VAL A 742 34.11 7.29 -2.83
CA VAL A 742 33.64 7.51 -4.21
C VAL A 742 32.93 6.27 -4.76
N GLN A 743 33.52 5.08 -4.61
CA GLN A 743 32.90 3.83 -5.08
C GLN A 743 31.56 3.54 -4.39
N LEU A 744 31.46 3.78 -3.09
CA LEU A 744 30.23 3.57 -2.33
C LEU A 744 29.16 4.58 -2.74
N ILE A 745 29.50 5.86 -2.88
CA ILE A 745 28.58 6.91 -3.33
C ILE A 745 28.06 6.58 -4.73
N GLN A 746 28.94 6.26 -5.68
CA GLN A 746 28.53 5.88 -7.04
C GLN A 746 27.64 4.63 -7.05
N LYS A 747 27.93 3.63 -6.21
CA LYS A 747 27.07 2.46 -6.04
C LYS A 747 25.68 2.85 -5.51
N SER A 748 25.61 3.74 -4.52
CA SER A 748 24.36 4.24 -3.96
C SER A 748 23.56 5.07 -4.97
N LEU A 749 24.22 5.80 -5.86
CA LEU A 749 23.60 6.54 -6.97
C LEU A 749 23.04 5.63 -8.08
N ASN A 750 23.14 4.30 -7.98
CA ASN A 750 22.34 3.39 -8.82
C ASN A 750 20.91 3.17 -8.28
N ASN A 751 20.60 3.70 -7.09
CA ASN A 751 19.27 3.65 -6.51
C ASN A 751 18.49 4.93 -6.86
N ASN A 752 17.41 4.79 -7.63
CA ASN A 752 16.56 5.91 -8.05
C ASN A 752 16.05 6.78 -6.89
N PHE A 753 15.88 6.20 -5.69
CA PHE A 753 15.41 6.92 -4.51
C PHE A 753 16.50 7.78 -3.87
N VAL A 754 17.75 7.31 -3.89
CA VAL A 754 18.90 8.12 -3.47
C VAL A 754 19.07 9.29 -4.43
N ILE A 755 18.93 9.05 -5.74
CA ILE A 755 18.97 10.11 -6.76
C ILE A 755 17.86 11.13 -6.52
N ALA A 756 16.62 10.67 -6.35
CA ALA A 756 15.48 11.54 -6.11
C ALA A 756 15.72 12.41 -4.86
N ARG A 757 16.20 11.83 -3.75
CA ARG A 757 16.47 12.59 -2.51
C ARG A 757 17.63 13.58 -2.65
N ILE A 758 18.71 13.22 -3.33
CA ILE A 758 19.93 14.05 -3.38
C ILE A 758 19.90 15.11 -4.50
N ARG A 759 18.92 15.05 -5.41
CA ARG A 759 18.90 15.86 -6.63
C ARG A 759 19.03 17.36 -6.37
N THR A 760 18.34 17.88 -5.36
CA THR A 760 18.39 19.30 -5.00
C THR A 760 19.81 19.67 -4.59
N PHE A 761 20.39 18.95 -3.63
CA PHE A 761 21.75 19.20 -3.16
C PHE A 761 22.83 19.15 -4.27
N LEU A 762 22.82 18.13 -5.15
CA LEU A 762 23.83 18.03 -6.21
C LEU A 762 23.62 19.04 -7.36
N SER A 763 22.37 19.39 -7.66
CA SER A 763 22.06 20.38 -8.70
C SER A 763 22.24 21.82 -8.21
N SER A 764 22.11 22.11 -6.92
CA SER A 764 22.41 23.42 -6.32
C SER A 764 23.72 23.47 -5.56
N PHE A 765 24.67 22.58 -5.88
CA PHE A 765 25.93 22.43 -5.15
C PHE A 765 26.76 23.72 -5.09
N GLY A 766 26.73 24.53 -6.14
CA GLY A 766 27.47 25.81 -6.20
C GLY A 766 26.76 27.00 -5.55
N ILE A 767 25.59 26.80 -4.94
CA ILE A 767 24.80 27.86 -4.32
C ILE A 767 25.10 27.94 -2.81
N ASP A 768 25.16 29.17 -2.29
CA ASP A 768 25.44 29.54 -0.88
C ASP A 768 24.18 29.95 -0.09
N TYR A 769 22.99 29.88 -0.69
CA TYR A 769 21.68 30.11 -0.05
C TYR A 769 20.64 29.05 -0.45
N GLY A 770 19.77 28.65 0.48
CA GLY A 770 18.66 27.74 0.19
C GLY A 770 18.40 26.74 1.31
N ILE A 771 17.52 25.77 1.07
CA ILE A 771 17.18 24.74 2.07
C ILE A 771 18.30 23.68 2.13
N GLU A 772 18.80 23.23 0.97
CA GLU A 772 19.90 22.26 0.88
C GLU A 772 21.09 22.87 0.11
N HIS A 773 21.97 23.55 0.83
CA HIS A 773 23.13 24.24 0.27
C HIS A 773 24.40 23.96 1.08
N ILE A 774 25.54 24.33 0.50
CA ILE A 774 26.82 24.38 1.20
C ILE A 774 27.11 25.85 1.50
N ASP A 775 27.39 26.17 2.76
CA ASP A 775 27.86 27.49 3.15
C ASP A 775 29.33 27.66 2.72
N TRP A 776 29.51 28.00 1.44
CA TRP A 776 30.82 28.16 0.83
C TRP A 776 31.63 29.33 1.40
N GLU A 777 31.00 30.30 2.05
CA GLU A 777 31.67 31.42 2.70
C GLU A 777 32.48 30.97 3.91
N ASN A 778 31.97 29.98 4.66
CA ASN A 778 32.61 29.44 5.86
C ASN A 778 33.59 28.28 5.61
N ILE A 779 33.85 27.92 4.35
CA ILE A 779 34.81 26.88 3.96
C ILE A 779 36.11 27.53 3.49
N GLU A 780 37.24 27.10 4.05
CA GLU A 780 38.58 27.54 3.62
C GLU A 780 38.83 27.20 2.14
N ASP A 781 39.43 28.10 1.37
CA ASP A 781 39.63 27.93 -0.08
C ASP A 781 40.39 26.64 -0.45
N GLN A 782 41.35 26.22 0.39
CA GLN A 782 42.10 24.97 0.21
C GLN A 782 41.24 23.70 0.29
N ASN A 783 40.09 23.78 0.97
CA ASN A 783 39.15 22.67 1.14
C ASN A 783 38.09 22.63 0.02
N LYS A 784 37.87 23.75 -0.69
CA LYS A 784 36.88 23.81 -1.79
C LYS A 784 37.24 22.90 -2.96
N GLN A 785 38.51 22.89 -3.37
CA GLN A 785 38.99 22.10 -4.51
C GLN A 785 38.71 20.59 -4.35
N PRO A 786 39.10 19.91 -3.26
CA PRO A 786 38.76 18.49 -3.06
C PRO A 786 37.26 18.18 -3.09
N MET A 787 36.42 19.08 -2.59
CA MET A 787 34.97 18.90 -2.57
C MET A 787 34.38 18.95 -3.98
N TRP A 788 34.84 19.89 -4.82
CA TRP A 788 34.44 19.98 -6.22
C TRP A 788 35.00 18.83 -7.07
N GLU A 789 36.20 18.34 -6.76
CA GLU A 789 36.74 17.11 -7.38
C GLU A 789 35.85 15.90 -7.09
N LEU A 790 35.43 15.72 -5.82
CA LEU A 790 34.47 14.67 -5.46
C LEU A 790 33.14 14.85 -6.21
N TRP A 791 32.59 16.06 -6.26
CA TRP A 791 31.38 16.35 -7.04
C TRP A 791 31.57 15.93 -8.50
N GLY A 792 32.69 16.30 -9.14
CA GLY A 792 33.00 15.93 -10.53
C GLY A 792 33.15 14.42 -10.76
N ASP A 793 33.54 13.66 -9.74
CA ASP A 793 33.63 12.19 -9.81
C ASP A 793 32.28 11.49 -9.65
N ILE A 794 31.34 12.05 -8.89
CA ILE A 794 30.04 11.42 -8.61
C ILE A 794 28.89 11.95 -9.47
N PHE A 795 28.97 13.20 -9.93
CA PHE A 795 27.93 13.86 -10.71
C PHE A 795 27.60 13.16 -12.04
N PRO A 796 28.58 12.59 -12.79
CA PRO A 796 28.27 11.80 -13.98
C PRO A 796 27.34 10.62 -13.70
N THR A 797 27.60 9.85 -12.64
CA THR A 797 26.76 8.71 -12.23
C THR A 797 25.37 9.16 -11.81
N PHE A 798 25.26 10.31 -11.12
CA PHE A 798 23.98 10.91 -10.76
C PHE A 798 23.12 11.27 -11.99
N MET A 799 23.71 11.94 -13.00
CA MET A 799 22.99 12.34 -14.22
C MET A 799 22.60 11.15 -15.08
N GLU A 800 23.49 10.17 -15.25
CA GLU A 800 23.26 8.99 -16.09
C GLU A 800 22.15 8.07 -15.56
N ASN A 801 21.99 8.00 -14.23
CA ASN A 801 20.98 7.16 -13.59
C ASN A 801 19.68 7.93 -13.24
N MET A 802 19.58 9.23 -13.52
CA MET A 802 18.41 10.02 -13.16
C MET A 802 17.14 9.50 -13.86
N PRO A 803 16.07 9.14 -13.12
CA PRO A 803 14.83 8.67 -13.71
C PRO A 803 14.18 9.73 -14.62
N ILE A 804 13.50 9.30 -15.67
CA ILE A 804 12.89 10.21 -16.66
C ILE A 804 11.79 11.11 -16.09
N ASN A 805 11.16 10.66 -15.00
CA ASN A 805 10.10 11.36 -14.27
C ASN A 805 10.62 12.20 -13.09
N VAL A 806 11.92 12.18 -12.82
CA VAL A 806 12.54 13.04 -11.81
C VAL A 806 13.15 14.24 -12.52
N GLU A 807 12.63 15.44 -12.24
CA GLU A 807 13.06 16.71 -12.85
C GLU A 807 14.12 17.43 -11.99
N ILE A 808 14.86 18.36 -12.60
CA ILE A 808 15.72 19.27 -11.84
C ILE A 808 14.83 20.34 -11.22
N ASN A 809 14.76 20.37 -9.88
CA ASN A 809 13.84 21.25 -9.16
C ASN A 809 14.03 22.75 -9.48
N ASN A 810 15.26 23.18 -9.78
CA ASN A 810 15.56 24.55 -10.16
C ASN A 810 16.72 24.61 -11.17
N SER A 811 16.38 24.69 -12.45
CA SER A 811 17.32 24.73 -13.57
C SER A 811 18.25 25.96 -13.53
N GLY A 812 17.79 27.11 -13.02
CA GLY A 812 18.62 28.29 -12.83
C GLY A 812 19.75 28.08 -11.80
N ARG A 813 19.45 27.43 -10.67
CA ARG A 813 20.48 27.03 -9.68
C ARG A 813 21.42 25.96 -10.22
N PHE A 814 20.91 25.11 -11.09
CA PHE A 814 21.72 24.12 -11.79
C PHE A 814 22.75 24.75 -12.73
N ASP A 815 22.34 25.73 -13.55
CA ASP A 815 23.28 26.48 -14.40
C ASP A 815 24.36 27.20 -13.57
N VAL A 816 23.98 27.84 -12.46
CA VAL A 816 24.96 28.46 -11.55
C VAL A 816 25.95 27.43 -11.01
N THR A 817 25.48 26.24 -10.62
CA THR A 817 26.36 25.14 -10.16
C THR A 817 27.33 24.68 -11.25
N LEU A 818 26.84 24.51 -12.49
CA LEU A 818 27.70 24.20 -13.63
C LEU A 818 28.74 25.31 -13.85
N ASN A 819 28.34 26.57 -13.78
CA ASN A 819 29.25 27.72 -13.94
C ASN A 819 30.32 27.77 -12.84
N GLU A 820 29.96 27.52 -11.58
CA GLU A 820 30.91 27.48 -10.47
C GLU A 820 31.89 26.30 -10.59
N SER A 821 31.43 25.14 -11.06
CA SER A 821 32.27 23.95 -11.26
C SER A 821 33.47 24.20 -12.17
N LYS A 822 33.34 25.15 -13.12
CA LYS A 822 34.40 25.53 -14.07
C LYS A 822 35.67 25.99 -13.36
N LYS A 823 35.55 26.66 -12.20
CA LYS A 823 36.71 27.16 -11.43
C LYS A 823 37.63 26.03 -10.93
N TYR A 824 37.07 24.83 -10.72
CA TYR A 824 37.75 23.72 -10.06
C TYR A 824 38.02 22.53 -10.99
N LEU A 825 37.19 22.35 -12.04
CA LEU A 825 37.22 21.17 -12.91
C LEU A 825 37.67 21.45 -14.34
N LYS A 826 37.97 22.71 -14.69
CA LYS A 826 38.41 23.07 -16.05
C LYS A 826 39.66 22.28 -16.48
N ASN A 827 39.62 21.75 -17.70
CA ASN A 827 40.66 20.93 -18.33
C ASN A 827 41.00 19.62 -17.60
N THR A 828 40.13 19.15 -16.69
CA THR A 828 40.30 17.85 -16.02
C THR A 828 39.54 16.73 -16.74
N GLU A 829 39.87 15.47 -16.42
CA GLU A 829 39.09 14.32 -16.90
C GLU A 829 37.68 14.29 -16.28
N ALA A 830 37.54 14.69 -15.02
CA ALA A 830 36.24 14.82 -14.37
C ALA A 830 35.36 15.86 -15.07
N GLY A 831 35.88 17.05 -15.39
CA GLY A 831 35.14 18.08 -16.11
C GLY A 831 34.62 17.63 -17.47
N PHE A 832 35.41 16.87 -18.24
CA PHE A 832 34.95 16.28 -19.50
C PHE A 832 33.86 15.23 -19.29
N ARG A 833 34.00 14.33 -18.31
CA ARG A 833 32.97 13.34 -17.96
C ARG A 833 31.66 13.98 -17.53
N VAL A 834 31.70 15.11 -16.82
CA VAL A 834 30.52 15.91 -16.47
C VAL A 834 29.81 16.41 -17.73
N ALA A 835 30.55 16.94 -18.72
CA ALA A 835 29.96 17.37 -19.99
C ALA A 835 29.34 16.19 -20.77
N GLU A 836 30.00 15.03 -20.82
CA GLU A 836 29.44 13.83 -21.46
C GLU A 836 28.15 13.37 -20.78
N ALA A 837 28.12 13.32 -19.45
CA ALA A 837 26.94 12.92 -18.69
C ALA A 837 25.80 13.92 -18.83
N PHE A 838 26.09 15.23 -18.84
CA PHE A 838 25.09 16.26 -19.09
C PHE A 838 24.47 16.11 -20.49
N TYR A 839 25.30 15.87 -21.53
CA TYR A 839 24.78 15.57 -22.87
C TYR A 839 23.88 14.33 -22.89
N LYS A 840 24.31 13.22 -22.29
CA LYS A 840 23.52 11.97 -22.28
C LYS A 840 22.17 12.17 -21.59
N TRP A 841 22.15 12.92 -20.50
CA TRP A 841 20.92 13.25 -19.79
C TRP A 841 19.98 14.11 -20.64
N VAL A 842 20.51 15.14 -21.33
CA VAL A 842 19.74 15.96 -22.29
C VAL A 842 19.18 15.08 -23.40
N ASP A 843 20.01 14.22 -23.99
CA ASP A 843 19.63 13.31 -25.08
C ASP A 843 18.50 12.36 -24.66
N ASN A 844 18.64 11.73 -23.49
CA ASN A 844 17.63 10.82 -22.94
C ASN A 844 16.27 11.52 -22.73
N ARG A 845 16.28 12.76 -22.22
CA ARG A 845 15.05 13.53 -21.97
C ARG A 845 14.38 14.00 -23.24
N VAL A 846 15.14 14.59 -24.15
CA VAL A 846 14.61 15.06 -25.43
C VAL A 846 14.10 13.88 -26.26
N SER A 847 14.79 12.74 -26.24
CA SER A 847 14.34 11.50 -26.89
C SER A 847 13.05 10.94 -26.29
N ALA A 848 12.81 11.15 -25.00
CA ALA A 848 11.57 10.77 -24.32
C ALA A 848 10.43 11.80 -24.50
N GLY A 849 10.64 12.86 -25.28
CA GLY A 849 9.63 13.90 -25.53
C GLY A 849 9.48 14.91 -24.40
N LYS A 850 10.44 15.00 -23.47
CA LYS A 850 10.47 16.05 -22.44
C LYS A 850 10.94 17.38 -23.04
N PHE A 851 10.27 18.47 -22.68
CA PHE A 851 10.69 19.82 -23.02
C PHE A 851 11.73 20.28 -21.99
N LEU A 852 12.84 20.84 -22.47
CA LEU A 852 13.90 21.40 -21.63
C LEU A 852 13.82 22.92 -21.67
N ASP A 853 14.18 23.58 -20.57
CA ASP A 853 14.34 25.03 -20.57
C ASP A 853 15.75 25.47 -21.02
N THR A 854 15.97 26.79 -21.08
CA THR A 854 17.22 27.37 -21.57
C THR A 854 18.43 27.04 -20.69
N TYR A 855 18.24 26.86 -19.38
CA TYR A 855 19.33 26.48 -18.48
C TYR A 855 19.73 25.02 -18.69
N GLU A 856 18.75 24.13 -18.90
CA GLU A 856 18.98 22.70 -19.15
C GLU A 856 19.58 22.42 -20.54
N MET A 857 19.42 23.34 -21.50
CA MET A 857 19.99 23.21 -22.86
C MET A 857 21.44 23.71 -22.99
N GLY A 858 22.04 24.24 -21.91
CA GLY A 858 23.37 24.91 -21.86
C GLY A 858 24.63 24.07 -22.18
N ILE A 859 24.50 22.89 -22.79
CA ILE A 859 25.59 21.92 -22.93
C ILE A 859 26.79 22.41 -23.75
N VAL A 860 26.58 23.13 -24.86
CA VAL A 860 27.69 23.63 -25.70
C VAL A 860 28.51 24.68 -24.96
N SER A 861 27.85 25.67 -24.34
CA SER A 861 28.53 26.71 -23.57
C SER A 861 29.35 26.07 -22.44
N PHE A 862 28.77 25.11 -21.72
CA PHE A 862 29.51 24.37 -20.69
C PHE A 862 30.72 23.60 -21.25
N LEU A 863 30.57 22.88 -22.38
CA LEU A 863 31.65 22.12 -23.01
C LEU A 863 32.81 23.00 -23.47
N LEU A 864 32.51 24.13 -24.11
CA LEU A 864 33.51 25.06 -24.61
C LEU A 864 34.32 25.70 -23.48
N ASP A 865 33.69 25.97 -22.35
CA ASP A 865 34.34 26.57 -21.18
C ASP A 865 35.15 25.56 -20.35
N ILE A 866 34.67 24.33 -20.23
CA ILE A 866 35.26 23.31 -19.36
C ILE A 866 36.43 22.57 -20.01
N VAL A 867 36.50 22.51 -21.35
CA VAL A 867 37.58 21.85 -22.11
C VAL A 867 38.17 22.78 -23.16
N ASP A 868 39.43 23.17 -22.99
CA ASP A 868 40.19 23.95 -23.96
C ASP A 868 40.81 23.06 -25.07
N ASP A 869 41.02 21.77 -24.81
CA ASP A 869 41.56 20.83 -25.82
C ASP A 869 40.52 20.51 -26.90
N HIS A 870 40.69 21.16 -28.05
CA HIS A 870 39.83 21.00 -29.22
C HIS A 870 39.74 19.55 -29.71
N GLN A 871 40.84 18.77 -29.67
CA GLN A 871 40.81 17.38 -30.13
C GLN A 871 39.98 16.50 -29.20
N LYS A 872 40.05 16.78 -27.89
CA LYS A 872 39.29 16.05 -26.88
C LYS A 872 37.79 16.33 -26.97
N ARG A 873 37.38 17.60 -27.12
CA ARG A 873 35.96 17.97 -27.13
C ARG A 873 35.26 17.78 -28.48
N LEU A 874 36.00 17.75 -29.59
CA LEU A 874 35.45 17.67 -30.95
C LEU A 874 34.40 16.55 -31.14
N PRO A 875 34.59 15.31 -30.67
CA PRO A 875 33.58 14.25 -30.84
C PRO A 875 32.24 14.56 -30.16
N LEU A 876 32.28 15.15 -28.97
CA LEU A 876 31.06 15.53 -28.24
C LEU A 876 30.42 16.77 -28.87
N PHE A 877 31.22 17.76 -29.25
CA PHE A 877 30.77 18.95 -29.99
C PHE A 877 30.03 18.55 -31.26
N GLN A 878 30.59 17.61 -32.04
CA GLN A 878 29.94 17.11 -33.25
C GLN A 878 28.59 16.44 -32.96
N LYS A 879 28.49 15.60 -31.91
CA LYS A 879 27.23 14.94 -31.53
C LYS A 879 26.14 15.94 -31.20
N ILE A 880 26.47 16.98 -30.44
CA ILE A 880 25.51 18.02 -30.03
C ILE A 880 25.00 18.82 -31.25
N LEU A 881 25.91 19.23 -32.13
CA LEU A 881 25.57 20.07 -33.28
C LEU A 881 24.85 19.30 -34.40
N GLN A 882 25.06 17.98 -34.49
CA GLN A 882 24.38 17.10 -35.45
C GLN A 882 23.11 16.46 -34.87
N TYR A 883 22.63 16.94 -33.72
CA TYR A 883 21.45 16.40 -33.07
C TYR A 883 20.20 16.48 -33.98
N PRO A 884 19.34 15.45 -34.00
CA PRO A 884 18.22 15.40 -34.94
C PRO A 884 17.14 16.44 -34.64
N LYS A 885 16.88 16.76 -33.37
CA LYS A 885 15.81 17.68 -32.97
C LYS A 885 16.22 19.14 -33.11
N THR A 886 15.33 19.96 -33.66
CA THR A 886 15.61 21.36 -34.01
C THR A 886 15.92 22.21 -32.77
N ASN A 887 15.18 22.04 -31.67
CA ASN A 887 15.32 22.86 -30.45
C ASN A 887 16.75 22.86 -29.88
N LEU A 888 17.25 21.69 -29.51
CA LEU A 888 18.58 21.54 -28.90
C LEU A 888 19.68 21.96 -29.87
N MET A 889 19.55 21.60 -31.14
CA MET A 889 20.52 21.94 -32.17
C MET A 889 20.59 23.45 -32.41
N LEU A 890 19.47 24.15 -32.57
CA LEU A 890 19.47 25.61 -32.80
C LEU A 890 20.02 26.37 -31.59
N TYR A 891 19.63 25.97 -30.38
CA TYR A 891 20.18 26.55 -29.16
C TYR A 891 21.70 26.40 -29.12
N SER A 892 22.19 25.17 -29.38
CA SER A 892 23.61 24.83 -29.42
C SER A 892 24.39 25.60 -30.48
N VAL A 893 23.86 25.71 -31.71
CA VAL A 893 24.45 26.50 -32.80
C VAL A 893 24.55 27.97 -32.40
N SER A 894 23.53 28.51 -31.73
CA SER A 894 23.50 29.93 -31.37
C SER A 894 24.62 30.31 -30.40
N TRP A 895 24.91 29.44 -29.43
CA TRP A 895 26.03 29.63 -28.49
C TRP A 895 27.38 29.41 -29.17
N ALA A 896 27.52 28.37 -30.01
CA ALA A 896 28.76 28.13 -30.74
C ALA A 896 29.15 29.30 -31.67
N ILE A 897 28.18 29.96 -32.30
CA ILE A 897 28.44 31.15 -33.14
C ILE A 897 28.83 32.36 -32.27
N SER A 898 28.22 32.50 -31.09
CA SER A 898 28.57 33.58 -30.17
C SER A 898 30.02 33.46 -29.66
N ASP A 899 30.51 32.23 -29.55
CA ASP A 899 31.87 31.88 -29.13
C ASP A 899 32.80 31.50 -30.32
N TRP A 900 32.56 32.04 -31.51
CA TRP A 900 33.26 31.63 -32.74
C TRP A 900 34.79 31.66 -32.66
N GLU A 901 35.36 32.64 -31.96
CA GLU A 901 36.79 32.86 -31.88
C GLU A 901 37.55 31.75 -31.11
N ILE A 902 36.87 31.04 -30.21
CA ILE A 902 37.47 29.94 -29.44
C ILE A 902 37.30 28.57 -30.11
N LEU A 903 36.64 28.51 -31.27
CA LEU A 903 36.44 27.28 -32.02
C LEU A 903 37.66 26.95 -32.90
N SER A 904 38.01 25.67 -32.97
CA SER A 904 38.97 25.15 -33.94
C SER A 904 38.42 25.16 -35.37
N GLY A 905 39.30 25.08 -36.37
CA GLY A 905 38.88 24.98 -37.77
C GLY A 905 37.97 23.78 -38.06
N ALA A 906 38.16 22.65 -37.36
CA ALA A 906 37.29 21.48 -37.49
C ALA A 906 35.89 21.73 -36.90
N GLU A 907 35.80 22.39 -35.75
CA GLU A 907 34.52 22.76 -35.12
C GLU A 907 33.76 23.79 -35.97
N LYS A 908 34.47 24.80 -36.49
CA LYS A 908 33.91 25.78 -37.43
C LYS A 908 33.35 25.10 -38.67
N GLN A 909 34.08 24.12 -39.23
CA GLN A 909 33.62 23.38 -40.40
C GLN A 909 32.32 22.61 -40.13
N ILE A 910 32.14 22.01 -38.95
CA ILE A 910 30.89 21.32 -38.58
C ILE A 910 29.70 22.28 -38.66
N ILE A 911 29.85 23.52 -38.17
CA ILE A 911 28.78 24.53 -38.23
C ILE A 911 28.52 24.96 -39.67
N LEU A 912 29.57 25.21 -40.46
CA LEU A 912 29.43 25.60 -41.86
C LEU A 912 28.75 24.50 -42.70
N ASP A 913 29.04 23.23 -42.42
CA ASP A 913 28.41 22.09 -43.08
C ASP A 913 26.90 22.01 -42.76
N LEU A 914 26.44 22.47 -41.59
CA LEU A 914 25.01 22.52 -41.26
C LEU A 914 24.24 23.47 -42.18
N PHE A 915 24.84 24.58 -42.60
CA PHE A 915 24.21 25.53 -43.54
C PHE A 915 24.05 24.97 -44.94
N SER A 916 24.69 23.86 -45.26
CA SER A 916 24.55 23.14 -46.54
C SER A 916 23.96 21.74 -46.35
N SER A 917 23.53 21.41 -45.12
CA SER A 917 22.98 20.10 -44.80
C SER A 917 21.60 19.95 -45.41
N GLY A 918 21.30 18.78 -45.98
CA GLY A 918 19.98 18.50 -46.58
C GLY A 918 18.85 18.33 -45.54
N ARG A 919 18.97 18.96 -44.37
CA ARG A 919 17.97 18.91 -43.31
C ARG A 919 16.75 19.76 -43.67
N ILE A 920 15.58 19.32 -43.25
CA ILE A 920 14.32 20.04 -43.51
C ILE A 920 14.24 21.37 -42.73
N ASP A 921 14.92 21.46 -41.58
CA ASP A 921 14.99 22.64 -40.72
C ASP A 921 16.17 23.56 -41.05
N GLN A 922 16.92 23.31 -42.12
CA GLN A 922 18.12 24.09 -42.52
C GLN A 922 17.88 25.60 -42.57
N ARG A 923 16.69 26.02 -43.03
CA ARG A 923 16.30 27.44 -43.10
C ARG A 923 16.35 28.13 -41.74
N TRP A 924 15.96 27.43 -40.67
CA TRP A 924 15.97 27.94 -39.30
C TRP A 924 17.40 28.05 -38.76
N ILE A 925 18.28 27.11 -39.14
CA ILE A 925 19.71 27.16 -38.80
C ILE A 925 20.37 28.42 -39.36
N ILE A 926 20.13 28.70 -40.65
CA ILE A 926 20.67 29.89 -41.33
C ILE A 926 20.11 31.17 -40.69
N ALA A 927 18.79 31.22 -40.44
CA ALA A 927 18.13 32.34 -39.77
C ALA A 927 18.70 32.62 -38.37
N THR A 928 18.91 31.58 -37.56
CA THR A 928 19.55 31.70 -36.24
C THR A 928 20.98 32.25 -36.35
N ALA A 929 21.75 31.79 -37.33
CA ALA A 929 23.13 32.24 -37.52
C ALA A 929 23.23 33.74 -37.85
N ILE A 930 22.43 34.22 -38.81
CA ILE A 930 22.50 35.62 -39.25
C ILE A 930 21.85 36.62 -38.29
N THR A 931 21.07 36.13 -37.33
CA THR A 931 20.43 36.94 -36.28
C THR A 931 21.26 37.08 -35.01
N ARG A 932 22.42 36.43 -34.90
CA ARG A 932 23.31 36.60 -33.74
C ARG A 932 23.86 38.03 -33.64
N SER A 933 24.25 38.45 -32.45
CA SER A 933 24.82 39.79 -32.19
C SER A 933 26.10 40.05 -32.98
N HIS A 934 26.92 39.03 -33.16
CA HIS A 934 28.10 39.03 -34.02
C HIS A 934 28.00 37.85 -34.99
N VAL A 935 28.13 38.12 -36.29
CA VAL A 935 28.08 37.10 -37.34
C VAL A 935 29.46 37.02 -38.01
N PRO A 936 30.18 35.90 -37.84
CA PRO A 936 31.51 35.71 -38.41
C PRO A 936 31.57 35.90 -39.93
N THR A 937 32.71 36.37 -40.43
CA THR A 937 32.92 36.66 -41.86
C THR A 937 32.80 35.40 -42.72
N GLU A 938 33.22 34.24 -42.20
CA GLU A 938 33.09 32.97 -42.92
C GLU A 938 31.62 32.59 -43.14
N ILE A 939 30.75 32.87 -42.15
CA ILE A 939 29.31 32.64 -42.25
C ILE A 939 28.68 33.60 -43.26
N GLN A 940 29.03 34.89 -43.20
CA GLN A 940 28.53 35.88 -44.16
C GLN A 940 28.97 35.55 -45.59
N GLN A 941 30.24 35.17 -45.78
CA GLN A 941 30.78 34.78 -47.08
C GLN A 941 30.09 33.55 -47.64
N LEU A 942 29.75 32.56 -46.80
CA LEU A 942 29.05 31.35 -47.22
C LEU A 942 27.59 31.63 -47.63
N ILE A 943 26.87 32.43 -46.85
CA ILE A 943 25.43 32.68 -47.06
C ILE A 943 25.18 33.74 -48.15
N PHE A 944 25.96 34.82 -48.15
CA PHE A 944 25.74 35.99 -49.00
C PHE A 944 26.79 36.18 -50.10
N GLY A 945 27.87 35.38 -50.09
CA GLY A 945 28.99 35.54 -51.02
C GLY A 945 29.88 36.75 -50.73
N LYS A 946 29.69 37.42 -49.58
CA LYS A 946 30.43 38.59 -49.10
C LYS A 946 30.64 38.52 -47.59
N ASP A 947 31.78 39.00 -47.11
CA ASP A 947 32.14 39.01 -45.69
C ASP A 947 31.59 40.22 -44.91
N ASP A 948 31.06 41.23 -45.59
CA ASP A 948 30.56 42.50 -45.04
C ASP A 948 29.06 42.75 -45.31
N PHE A 949 28.30 41.73 -45.70
CA PHE A 949 26.90 41.90 -46.12
C PHE A 949 26.02 42.51 -45.03
N LEU A 950 26.17 42.07 -43.78
CA LEU A 950 25.38 42.57 -42.65
C LEU A 950 25.85 43.93 -42.13
N ASP A 951 26.98 44.45 -42.64
CA ASP A 951 27.44 45.81 -42.36
C ASP A 951 26.71 46.86 -43.20
N LEU A 952 26.11 46.47 -44.33
CA LEU A 952 25.31 47.34 -45.20
C LEU A 952 24.16 48.05 -44.46
N PRO A 953 23.73 49.25 -44.87
CA PRO A 953 22.54 49.91 -44.30
C PRO A 953 21.28 49.02 -44.31
N PRO A 954 20.39 49.07 -43.30
CA PRO A 954 19.22 48.18 -43.19
C PRO A 954 18.33 48.13 -44.44
N ASN A 955 18.09 49.27 -45.08
CA ASN A 955 17.33 49.36 -46.34
C ASN A 955 18.02 48.62 -47.50
N GLU A 956 19.34 48.65 -47.58
CA GLU A 956 20.10 47.89 -48.57
C GLU A 956 20.10 46.38 -48.27
N ILE A 957 20.15 45.99 -46.99
CA ILE A 957 20.01 44.59 -46.57
C ILE A 957 18.65 44.06 -47.02
N ILE A 958 17.56 44.75 -46.65
CA ILE A 958 16.19 44.36 -47.01
C ILE A 958 16.02 44.21 -48.52
N ALA A 959 16.65 45.07 -49.31
CA ALA A 959 16.56 45.03 -50.78
C ALA A 959 17.36 43.89 -51.42
N LYS A 960 18.43 43.40 -50.76
CA LYS A 960 19.38 42.42 -51.33
C LYS A 960 19.24 41.01 -50.74
N ILE A 961 18.70 40.88 -49.53
CA ILE A 961 18.51 39.59 -48.86
C ILE A 961 17.39 38.78 -49.56
N PRO A 962 17.51 37.45 -49.68
CA PRO A 962 16.41 36.63 -50.18
C PRO A 962 15.15 36.79 -49.30
N SER A 963 14.00 37.03 -49.93
CA SER A 963 12.76 37.36 -49.20
C SER A 963 12.33 36.32 -48.17
N GLN A 964 12.52 35.03 -48.47
CA GLN A 964 12.20 33.95 -47.52
C GLN A 964 13.16 33.96 -46.34
N LEU A 965 14.46 34.16 -46.57
CA LEU A 965 15.47 34.21 -45.51
C LEU A 965 15.26 35.41 -44.58
N LEU A 966 14.84 36.57 -45.13
CA LEU A 966 14.45 37.72 -44.32
C LEU A 966 13.26 37.39 -43.41
N SER A 967 12.25 36.71 -43.95
CA SER A 967 11.08 36.30 -43.17
C SER A 967 11.48 35.36 -42.03
N ASP A 968 12.29 34.33 -42.33
CA ASP A 968 12.74 33.34 -41.35
C ASP A 968 13.61 33.98 -40.25
N ALA A 969 14.49 34.91 -40.64
CA ALA A 969 15.33 35.64 -39.70
C ALA A 969 14.52 36.59 -38.81
N LEU A 970 13.50 37.26 -39.35
CA LEU A 970 12.59 38.06 -38.55
C LEU A 970 11.78 37.17 -37.59
N GLU A 971 11.29 36.00 -38.03
CA GLU A 971 10.58 35.07 -37.14
C GLU A 971 11.47 34.58 -35.98
N ILE A 972 12.75 34.24 -36.25
CA ILE A 972 13.71 33.86 -35.20
C ILE A 972 14.05 35.03 -34.28
N PHE A 973 14.31 36.21 -34.84
CA PHE A 973 14.69 37.39 -34.06
C PHE A 973 13.54 37.88 -33.18
N ILE A 974 12.30 37.85 -33.67
CA ILE A 974 11.10 38.27 -32.93
C ILE A 974 10.62 37.17 -31.97
N GLY A 975 10.79 35.89 -32.32
CA GLY A 975 10.30 34.80 -31.48
C GLY A 975 8.78 34.66 -31.46
N GLN A 976 8.09 34.93 -32.57
CA GLN A 976 6.61 34.95 -32.64
C GLN A 976 5.96 33.62 -32.21
N SER A 977 6.61 32.48 -32.47
CA SER A 977 6.11 31.17 -32.04
C SER A 977 6.60 30.82 -30.64
N HIS A 978 5.73 30.22 -29.82
CA HIS A 978 6.07 29.75 -28.48
C HIS A 978 7.27 28.79 -28.48
N LEU A 979 7.44 27.99 -29.54
CA LEU A 979 8.60 27.10 -29.70
C LEU A 979 9.91 27.88 -29.83
N ILE A 980 9.94 28.96 -30.62
CA ILE A 980 11.13 29.79 -30.82
C ILE A 980 11.40 30.66 -29.60
N SER A 981 10.36 31.31 -29.07
CA SER A 981 10.45 32.15 -27.87
C SER A 981 11.01 31.34 -26.68
N GLY A 982 10.54 30.10 -26.51
CA GLY A 982 10.99 29.19 -25.47
C GLY A 982 12.46 28.76 -25.56
N LEU A 983 13.13 28.93 -26.71
CA LEU A 983 14.56 28.67 -26.85
C LEU A 983 15.43 29.80 -26.30
N GLY A 984 14.88 30.99 -26.02
CA GLY A 984 15.67 32.14 -25.56
C GLY A 984 16.69 32.64 -26.58
N ILE A 985 16.52 32.33 -27.87
CA ILE A 985 17.40 32.78 -28.97
C ILE A 985 16.85 34.00 -29.72
N SER A 986 15.64 34.47 -29.38
CA SER A 986 15.03 35.70 -29.91
C SER A 986 15.51 36.94 -29.16
N HIS A 987 15.20 38.12 -29.70
CA HIS A 987 15.61 39.46 -29.25
C HIS A 987 17.08 39.49 -28.81
N THR A 988 17.94 38.84 -29.59
CA THR A 988 19.39 38.97 -29.40
C THR A 988 19.70 40.47 -29.36
N ARG A 989 20.67 40.92 -28.55
CA ARG A 989 21.04 42.34 -28.40
C ARG A 989 21.71 42.90 -29.67
N ASN A 990 21.13 42.64 -30.83
CA ASN A 990 21.58 43.04 -32.16
C ASN A 990 20.75 44.24 -32.63
N GLU A 991 21.31 45.43 -32.45
CA GLU A 991 20.70 46.69 -32.90
C GLU A 991 20.44 46.74 -34.41
N LYS A 992 21.15 45.93 -35.22
CA LYS A 992 20.99 45.92 -36.67
C LYS A 992 19.64 45.33 -37.07
N TRP A 993 19.24 44.21 -36.46
CA TRP A 993 17.94 43.59 -36.71
C TRP A 993 16.80 44.43 -36.19
N GLN A 994 16.99 45.13 -35.06
CA GLN A 994 16.04 46.14 -34.60
C GLN A 994 15.82 47.24 -35.66
N LYS A 995 16.89 47.78 -36.25
CA LYS A 995 16.79 48.79 -37.34
C LYS A 995 16.18 48.21 -38.62
N ILE A 996 16.35 46.93 -38.89
CA ILE A 996 15.67 46.24 -40.00
C ILE A 996 14.15 46.21 -39.75
N ILE A 997 13.71 45.89 -38.53
CA ILE A 997 12.29 45.95 -38.15
C ILE A 997 11.74 47.37 -38.37
N GLU A 998 12.44 48.40 -37.87
CA GLU A 998 12.03 49.80 -38.06
C GLU A 998 11.88 50.17 -39.55
N GLU A 999 12.77 49.70 -40.41
CA GLU A 999 12.74 49.99 -41.84
C GLU A 999 11.64 49.20 -42.58
N VAL A 1000 11.35 47.96 -42.15
CA VAL A 1000 10.19 47.19 -42.61
C VAL A 1000 8.89 47.92 -42.25
N LEU A 1001 8.78 48.46 -41.02
CA LEU A 1001 7.60 49.20 -40.57
C LEU A 1001 7.37 50.50 -41.36
N LYS A 1002 8.42 51.16 -41.86
CA LYS A 1002 8.27 52.34 -42.72
C LYS A 1002 7.72 52.00 -44.11
N ASN A 1003 7.89 50.75 -44.56
CA ASN A 1003 7.42 50.27 -45.85
C ASN A 1003 6.27 49.27 -45.67
N GLY A 1004 5.05 49.78 -45.53
CA GLY A 1004 3.85 48.97 -45.30
C GLY A 1004 3.45 48.00 -46.42
N LEU A 1005 4.17 47.97 -47.56
CA LEU A 1005 4.01 46.97 -48.61
C LEU A 1005 4.96 45.77 -48.45
N ASN A 1006 5.82 45.76 -47.43
CA ASN A 1006 6.73 44.65 -47.19
C ASN A 1006 5.95 43.41 -46.73
N PRO A 1007 6.23 42.20 -47.28
CA PRO A 1007 5.57 40.96 -46.86
C PRO A 1007 5.70 40.63 -45.37
N ASN A 1008 6.71 41.16 -44.68
CA ASN A 1008 6.93 40.94 -43.24
C ASN A 1008 6.37 42.07 -42.36
N PHE A 1009 5.63 43.02 -42.93
CA PHE A 1009 5.11 44.18 -42.19
C PHE A 1009 4.26 43.77 -40.98
N GLU A 1010 3.32 42.83 -41.15
CA GLU A 1010 2.42 42.38 -40.07
C GLU A 1010 3.17 41.73 -38.91
N LEU A 1011 4.20 40.93 -39.21
CA LEU A 1011 5.06 40.29 -38.21
C LEU A 1011 5.80 41.36 -37.36
N CYS A 1012 6.42 42.33 -38.03
CA CYS A 1012 7.12 43.42 -37.37
C CYS A 1012 6.16 44.36 -36.61
N LEU A 1013 4.93 44.54 -37.11
CA LEU A 1013 3.91 45.38 -36.50
C LEU A 1013 3.41 44.79 -35.18
N GLY A 1014 3.13 43.48 -35.15
CA GLY A 1014 2.75 42.78 -33.92
C GLY A 1014 3.80 42.92 -32.83
N GLU A 1015 5.07 42.68 -33.17
CA GLU A 1015 6.22 42.87 -32.28
C GLU A 1015 6.31 44.31 -31.73
N PHE A 1016 6.24 45.30 -32.62
CA PHE A 1016 6.28 46.71 -32.26
C PHE A 1016 5.19 47.05 -31.25
N ILE A 1017 3.95 46.66 -31.53
CA ILE A 1017 2.81 46.98 -30.66
C ILE A 1017 2.97 46.28 -29.32
N LEU A 1018 3.26 44.97 -29.31
CA LEU A 1018 3.41 44.17 -28.08
C LEU A 1018 4.44 44.80 -27.12
N HIS A 1019 5.60 45.22 -27.64
CA HIS A 1019 6.65 45.85 -26.82
C HIS A 1019 6.30 47.28 -26.38
N VAL A 1020 5.58 48.06 -27.20
CA VAL A 1020 5.22 49.43 -26.83
C VAL A 1020 4.08 49.47 -25.81
N ILE A 1021 3.05 48.64 -25.99
CA ILE A 1021 1.90 48.62 -25.08
C ILE A 1021 2.30 48.13 -23.69
N ASN A 1022 3.22 47.17 -23.56
CA ASN A 1022 3.68 46.67 -22.25
C ASN A 1022 4.70 47.59 -21.56
N GLY A 1023 4.88 48.82 -22.08
CA GLY A 1023 5.91 49.76 -21.65
C GLY A 1023 7.10 49.68 -22.60
N PRO A 1024 7.45 50.76 -23.32
CA PRO A 1024 8.43 50.70 -24.39
C PRO A 1024 9.77 50.23 -23.84
N ALA A 1025 10.19 49.06 -24.31
CA ALA A 1025 11.52 48.53 -24.06
C ALA A 1025 12.59 49.54 -24.54
N ARG A 1026 13.82 49.41 -24.04
CA ARG A 1026 14.91 50.36 -24.30
C ARG A 1026 15.17 50.56 -25.80
N GLU A 1027 14.89 49.53 -26.59
CA GLU A 1027 15.02 49.49 -28.03
C GLU A 1027 14.03 50.41 -28.77
N TRP A 1028 12.89 50.73 -28.14
CA TRP A 1028 11.81 51.52 -28.73
C TRP A 1028 11.62 52.91 -28.08
N SER A 1029 12.16 53.11 -26.86
CA SER A 1029 11.82 54.25 -25.98
C SER A 1029 11.97 55.63 -26.61
N ASP A 1030 12.91 55.80 -27.54
CA ASP A 1030 13.27 57.11 -28.08
C ASP A 1030 12.59 57.42 -29.42
N ASN A 1031 11.97 56.43 -30.09
CA ASN A 1031 11.50 56.59 -31.47
C ASN A 1031 10.12 56.00 -31.79
N TYR A 1032 9.50 55.22 -30.89
CA TYR A 1032 8.22 54.54 -31.18
C TYR A 1032 7.11 55.51 -31.63
N LYS A 1033 7.06 56.72 -31.06
CA LYS A 1033 6.06 57.73 -31.40
C LYS A 1033 6.15 58.17 -32.85
N ASN A 1034 7.37 58.42 -33.33
CA ASN A 1034 7.61 58.85 -34.70
C ASN A 1034 7.29 57.74 -35.69
N ILE A 1035 7.65 56.49 -35.37
CA ILE A 1035 7.36 55.31 -36.20
C ILE A 1035 5.85 55.13 -36.32
N TRP A 1036 5.13 55.09 -35.19
CA TRP A 1036 3.67 54.97 -35.17
C TRP A 1036 2.97 56.08 -35.96
N LYS A 1037 3.37 57.33 -35.72
CA LYS A 1037 2.82 58.49 -36.42
C LYS A 1037 3.06 58.43 -37.93
N THR A 1038 4.22 57.93 -38.36
CA THR A 1038 4.55 57.75 -39.78
C THR A 1038 3.68 56.68 -40.44
N MET A 1039 3.38 55.58 -39.73
CA MET A 1039 2.47 54.55 -40.21
C MET A 1039 1.02 55.04 -40.26
N CYS A 1040 0.54 55.72 -39.21
CA CYS A 1040 -0.80 56.29 -39.16
C CYS A 1040 -1.06 57.36 -40.24
N ALA A 1041 -0.02 58.03 -40.74
CA ALA A 1041 -0.15 58.98 -41.85
C ALA A 1041 -0.44 58.32 -43.20
N GLN A 1042 -0.30 56.99 -43.31
CA GLN A 1042 -0.56 56.22 -44.52
C GLN A 1042 -1.95 55.60 -44.46
N GLU A 1043 -2.92 56.23 -45.12
CA GLU A 1043 -4.34 55.82 -45.09
C GLU A 1043 -4.55 54.34 -45.48
N SER A 1044 -3.73 53.80 -46.39
CA SER A 1044 -3.79 52.39 -46.81
C SER A 1044 -3.43 51.38 -45.72
N LEU A 1045 -2.80 51.80 -44.62
CA LEU A 1045 -2.38 50.91 -43.52
C LEU A 1045 -3.34 50.92 -42.33
N LEU A 1046 -4.29 51.85 -42.29
CA LEU A 1046 -5.12 52.09 -41.10
C LEU A 1046 -5.86 50.83 -40.62
N ASP A 1047 -6.31 49.97 -41.54
CA ASP A 1047 -6.94 48.69 -41.16
C ASP A 1047 -5.97 47.77 -40.43
N GLN A 1048 -4.82 47.51 -41.03
CA GLN A 1048 -3.79 46.63 -40.45
C GLN A 1048 -3.31 47.15 -39.09
N LEU A 1049 -3.11 48.47 -38.96
CA LEU A 1049 -2.73 49.10 -37.69
C LEU A 1049 -3.79 48.93 -36.62
N SER A 1050 -5.07 49.13 -36.97
CA SER A 1050 -6.18 48.95 -36.03
C SER A 1050 -6.35 47.51 -35.60
N ASP A 1051 -6.26 46.56 -36.53
CA ASP A 1051 -6.45 45.14 -36.26
C ASP A 1051 -5.32 44.61 -35.37
N ALA A 1052 -4.08 45.00 -35.64
CA ALA A 1052 -2.93 44.62 -34.82
C ALA A 1052 -2.98 45.25 -33.40
N LEU A 1053 -3.35 46.55 -33.29
CA LEU A 1053 -3.44 47.21 -31.99
C LEU A 1053 -4.56 46.61 -31.13
N ILE A 1054 -5.70 46.31 -31.73
CA ILE A 1054 -6.80 45.59 -31.08
C ILE A 1054 -6.32 44.25 -30.55
N LEU A 1055 -5.68 43.46 -31.41
CA LEU A 1055 -5.28 42.09 -31.10
C LEU A 1055 -4.27 42.03 -29.95
N GLU A 1056 -3.22 42.83 -30.02
CA GLU A 1056 -2.13 42.79 -29.03
C GLU A 1056 -2.55 43.45 -27.70
N ASN A 1057 -3.37 44.51 -27.74
CA ASN A 1057 -3.91 45.13 -26.52
C ASN A 1057 -4.88 44.19 -25.79
N ALA A 1058 -5.75 43.46 -26.51
CA ALA A 1058 -6.65 42.49 -25.90
C ALA A 1058 -5.93 41.28 -25.26
N LYS A 1059 -4.70 40.97 -25.71
CA LYS A 1059 -3.89 39.84 -25.19
C LYS A 1059 -3.00 40.22 -24.00
N SER A 1060 -2.75 41.51 -23.78
CA SER A 1060 -1.71 42.02 -22.89
C SER A 1060 -2.29 42.90 -21.78
N ASN A 1061 -1.54 43.09 -20.68
CA ASN A 1061 -1.88 44.08 -19.67
C ASN A 1061 -1.13 45.39 -20.00
N PRO A 1062 -1.78 46.37 -20.66
CA PRO A 1062 -1.09 47.52 -21.23
C PRO A 1062 -0.59 48.52 -20.17
N SER A 1063 0.60 49.05 -20.39
CA SER A 1063 1.04 50.32 -19.80
C SER A 1063 0.22 51.47 -20.38
N ILE A 1064 -0.42 52.26 -19.49
CA ILE A 1064 -1.36 53.31 -19.89
C ILE A 1064 -0.73 54.37 -20.81
N PRO A 1065 0.36 55.08 -20.44
CA PRO A 1065 0.85 56.21 -21.24
C PRO A 1065 1.20 55.88 -22.71
N PRO A 1066 1.97 54.80 -23.02
CA PRO A 1066 2.28 54.47 -24.41
C PRO A 1066 1.05 53.95 -25.17
N SER A 1067 0.20 53.15 -24.53
CA SER A 1067 -1.01 52.60 -25.16
C SER A 1067 -2.01 53.69 -25.49
N THR A 1068 -2.23 54.65 -24.58
CA THR A 1068 -3.03 55.86 -24.84
C THR A 1068 -2.50 56.64 -26.04
N TYR A 1069 -1.18 56.79 -26.18
CA TYR A 1069 -0.60 57.48 -27.34
C TYR A 1069 -0.90 56.75 -28.64
N LEU A 1070 -0.71 55.42 -28.69
CA LEU A 1070 -0.98 54.63 -29.89
C LEU A 1070 -2.45 54.75 -30.33
N TRP A 1071 -3.38 54.60 -29.37
CA TRP A 1071 -4.81 54.74 -29.63
C TRP A 1071 -5.18 56.15 -30.09
N GLN A 1072 -4.69 57.20 -29.44
CA GLN A 1072 -5.04 58.58 -29.78
C GLN A 1072 -4.54 58.99 -31.17
N GLU A 1073 -3.33 58.61 -31.56
CA GLU A 1073 -2.81 58.88 -32.91
C GLU A 1073 -3.57 58.07 -33.97
N LEU A 1074 -3.96 56.83 -33.67
CA LEU A 1074 -4.77 56.02 -34.59
C LEU A 1074 -6.17 56.61 -34.77
N ILE A 1075 -6.84 56.98 -33.69
CA ILE A 1075 -8.14 57.67 -33.70
C ILE A 1075 -8.03 58.97 -34.50
N PHE A 1076 -7.00 59.77 -34.24
CA PHE A 1076 -6.75 61.01 -34.98
C PHE A 1076 -6.63 60.76 -36.49
N ALA A 1077 -5.89 59.73 -36.90
CA ALA A 1077 -5.72 59.39 -38.31
C ALA A 1077 -7.04 58.96 -38.98
N TYR A 1078 -7.83 58.10 -38.33
CA TYR A 1078 -9.17 57.73 -38.81
C TYR A 1078 -10.12 58.93 -38.89
N THR A 1079 -10.05 59.86 -37.94
CA THR A 1079 -10.83 61.11 -37.97
C THR A 1079 -10.42 61.99 -39.15
N GLN A 1080 -9.13 62.13 -39.44
CA GLN A 1080 -8.65 62.88 -40.61
C GLN A 1080 -9.07 62.24 -41.94
N ALA A 1081 -9.15 60.91 -42.00
CA ALA A 1081 -9.66 60.17 -43.15
C ALA A 1081 -11.20 60.23 -43.30
N GLY A 1082 -11.92 60.73 -42.30
CA GLY A 1082 -13.39 60.73 -42.28
C GLY A 1082 -13.99 59.34 -42.02
N GLU A 1083 -13.22 58.42 -41.46
CA GLU A 1083 -13.55 56.99 -41.30
C GLU A 1083 -13.62 56.56 -39.82
N VAL A 1084 -13.75 57.51 -38.88
CA VAL A 1084 -13.76 57.23 -37.44
C VAL A 1084 -14.84 56.24 -37.00
N ASP A 1085 -15.99 56.25 -37.68
CA ASP A 1085 -17.08 55.28 -37.45
C ASP A 1085 -16.65 53.84 -37.76
N ARG A 1086 -15.81 53.65 -38.77
CA ARG A 1086 -15.27 52.33 -39.12
C ARG A 1086 -14.33 51.79 -38.05
N LEU A 1087 -13.49 52.64 -37.45
CA LEU A 1087 -12.66 52.23 -36.31
C LEU A 1087 -13.54 51.87 -35.10
N ALA A 1088 -14.58 52.67 -34.82
CA ALA A 1088 -15.52 52.39 -33.75
C ALA A 1088 -16.24 51.04 -33.97
N ASP A 1089 -16.64 50.73 -35.20
CA ASP A 1089 -17.25 49.44 -35.57
C ASP A 1089 -16.29 48.25 -35.42
N LYS A 1090 -14.98 48.46 -35.54
CA LYS A 1090 -13.98 47.41 -35.22
C LYS A 1090 -13.83 47.22 -33.72
N VAL A 1091 -13.65 48.31 -32.98
CA VAL A 1091 -13.47 48.29 -31.51
C VAL A 1091 -14.69 47.67 -30.83
N ILE A 1092 -15.90 47.98 -31.30
CA ILE A 1092 -17.14 47.48 -30.69
C ILE A 1092 -17.29 45.95 -30.81
N VAL A 1093 -16.62 45.29 -31.76
CA VAL A 1093 -16.65 43.82 -31.87
C VAL A 1093 -15.85 43.15 -30.74
N VAL A 1094 -14.89 43.87 -30.17
CA VAL A 1094 -13.87 43.34 -29.25
C VAL A 1094 -13.82 44.06 -27.89
N ILE A 1095 -14.78 44.95 -27.63
CA ILE A 1095 -14.73 45.89 -26.49
C ILE A 1095 -14.64 45.18 -25.14
N GLU A 1096 -15.22 43.99 -25.00
CA GLU A 1096 -15.12 43.16 -23.80
C GLU A 1096 -13.70 42.63 -23.58
N ALA A 1097 -12.99 42.25 -24.65
CA ALA A 1097 -11.62 41.74 -24.57
C ALA A 1097 -10.62 42.86 -24.18
N LEU A 1098 -10.86 44.08 -24.64
CA LEU A 1098 -10.03 45.25 -24.30
C LEU A 1098 -10.14 45.70 -22.84
N GLN A 1099 -11.13 45.22 -22.08
CA GLN A 1099 -11.37 45.55 -20.67
C GLN A 1099 -11.00 44.41 -19.70
N ARG A 1100 -10.36 43.34 -20.19
CA ARG A 1100 -10.15 42.10 -19.43
C ARG A 1100 -9.18 42.24 -18.25
N PHE A 1101 -8.19 43.13 -18.36
CA PHE A 1101 -7.17 43.33 -17.33
C PHE A 1101 -7.58 44.45 -16.36
N GLU A 1102 -7.66 45.69 -16.86
CA GLU A 1102 -8.20 46.84 -16.13
C GLU A 1102 -9.22 47.57 -17.00
N ALA A 1103 -10.45 47.70 -16.49
CA ALA A 1103 -11.54 48.23 -17.31
C ALA A 1103 -11.54 49.76 -17.43
N ASP A 1104 -10.81 50.47 -16.57
CA ASP A 1104 -10.66 51.93 -16.65
C ASP A 1104 -9.75 52.34 -17.82
N ASP A 1105 -8.94 51.43 -18.36
CA ASP A 1105 -7.98 51.67 -19.44
C ASP A 1105 -8.65 52.23 -20.69
N ILE A 1106 -9.82 51.70 -21.06
CA ILE A 1106 -10.55 52.17 -22.24
C ILE A 1106 -10.96 53.63 -22.13
N ILE A 1107 -11.18 54.15 -20.92
CA ILE A 1107 -11.53 55.56 -20.68
C ILE A 1107 -10.31 56.46 -20.91
N GLU A 1108 -9.12 55.94 -20.59
CA GLU A 1108 -7.86 56.63 -20.86
C GLU A 1108 -7.49 56.59 -22.35
N PHE A 1109 -7.79 55.49 -23.05
CA PHE A 1109 -7.54 55.33 -24.48
C PHE A 1109 -8.51 56.11 -25.36
N PHE A 1110 -9.82 56.01 -25.07
CA PHE A 1110 -10.91 56.55 -25.85
C PHE A 1110 -11.42 57.82 -25.17
N LYS A 1111 -10.87 58.98 -25.56
CA LYS A 1111 -11.28 60.28 -25.03
C LYS A 1111 -12.13 61.07 -26.02
N GLY A 1112 -13.03 61.91 -25.50
CA GLY A 1112 -13.84 62.84 -26.28
C GLY A 1112 -14.82 62.15 -27.23
N GLU A 1113 -14.97 62.71 -28.44
CA GLU A 1113 -15.98 62.28 -29.43
C GLU A 1113 -15.89 60.79 -29.80
N PHE A 1114 -14.71 60.17 -29.70
CA PHE A 1114 -14.56 58.74 -29.99
C PHE A 1114 -15.24 57.85 -28.93
N MET A 1115 -15.18 58.22 -27.65
CA MET A 1115 -15.89 57.49 -26.60
C MET A 1115 -17.40 57.61 -26.78
N ASP A 1116 -17.89 58.78 -27.18
CA ASP A 1116 -19.30 58.98 -27.50
C ASP A 1116 -19.72 58.06 -28.67
N CYS A 1117 -18.85 57.88 -29.68
CA CYS A 1117 -19.08 56.94 -30.78
C CYS A 1117 -19.19 55.47 -30.30
N ILE A 1118 -18.36 55.05 -29.33
CA ILE A 1118 -18.41 53.70 -28.74
C ILE A 1118 -19.68 53.51 -27.92
N VAL A 1119 -19.98 54.45 -27.01
CA VAL A 1119 -21.16 54.37 -26.13
C VAL A 1119 -22.45 54.35 -26.94
N ASN A 1120 -22.55 55.16 -28.01
CA ASN A 1120 -23.72 55.18 -28.90
C ASN A 1120 -23.98 53.84 -29.62
N ARG A 1121 -22.99 52.96 -29.71
CA ARG A 1121 -23.10 51.61 -30.29
C ARG A 1121 -23.42 50.52 -29.28
N CYS A 1122 -23.54 50.87 -28.00
CA CYS A 1122 -23.97 49.99 -26.92
C CYS A 1122 -25.31 50.47 -26.36
N PRO A 1123 -26.47 50.07 -26.92
CA PRO A 1123 -27.77 50.64 -26.56
C PRO A 1123 -28.11 50.55 -25.07
N LEU A 1124 -27.79 49.41 -24.43
CA LEU A 1124 -28.03 49.19 -23.01
C LEU A 1124 -27.11 50.05 -22.14
N ASP A 1125 -25.81 50.12 -22.47
CA ASP A 1125 -24.85 50.99 -21.78
C ASP A 1125 -25.18 52.47 -21.95
N LEU A 1126 -25.56 52.92 -23.16
CA LEU A 1126 -26.00 54.29 -23.45
C LEU A 1126 -27.20 54.67 -22.59
N CYS A 1127 -28.20 53.77 -22.49
CA CYS A 1127 -29.36 53.98 -21.63
C CYS A 1127 -28.95 54.21 -20.17
N ILE A 1128 -28.08 53.36 -19.62
CA ILE A 1128 -27.58 53.45 -18.24
C ILE A 1128 -26.73 54.73 -18.02
N LEU A 1129 -25.79 55.01 -18.93
CA LEU A 1129 -24.83 56.12 -18.82
C LEU A 1129 -25.48 57.48 -19.12
N SER A 1130 -26.53 57.54 -19.95
CA SER A 1130 -27.27 58.80 -20.19
C SER A 1130 -27.91 59.34 -18.91
N VAL A 1131 -28.38 58.45 -18.03
CA VAL A 1131 -28.88 58.81 -16.69
C VAL A 1131 -27.76 59.30 -15.79
N LEU A 1132 -26.56 58.71 -15.89
CA LEU A 1132 -25.35 59.12 -15.17
C LEU A 1132 -24.95 60.55 -15.51
N VAL A 1133 -24.89 60.91 -16.80
CA VAL A 1133 -24.47 62.26 -17.23
C VAL A 1133 -25.50 63.32 -16.83
N ALA A 1134 -26.80 63.01 -16.97
CA ALA A 1134 -27.88 63.94 -16.65
C ALA A 1134 -27.96 64.29 -15.15
N HIS A 1135 -27.49 63.39 -14.26
CA HIS A 1135 -27.63 63.53 -12.80
C HIS A 1135 -26.29 63.48 -12.04
N SER A 1136 -25.15 63.58 -12.72
CA SER A 1136 -23.81 63.50 -12.11
C SER A 1136 -23.51 64.61 -11.09
N LYS A 1137 -24.32 65.68 -11.04
CA LYS A 1137 -24.17 66.83 -10.14
C LYS A 1137 -25.14 66.85 -8.96
N THR A 1138 -26.06 65.89 -8.87
CA THR A 1138 -27.11 65.84 -7.84
C THR A 1138 -27.17 64.46 -7.22
N ASP A 1139 -27.08 64.35 -5.89
CA ASP A 1139 -27.13 63.06 -5.17
C ASP A 1139 -28.48 62.32 -5.25
N LEU A 1140 -29.47 62.90 -5.94
CA LEU A 1140 -30.85 62.42 -6.04
C LEU A 1140 -31.30 62.43 -7.51
N ILE A 1141 -31.65 61.26 -8.04
CA ILE A 1141 -32.28 61.08 -9.36
C ILE A 1141 -33.81 61.10 -9.13
N PRO A 1142 -34.60 61.88 -9.89
CA PRO A 1142 -36.06 61.88 -9.79
C PRO A 1142 -36.66 60.47 -10.01
N ILE A 1143 -37.73 60.14 -9.27
CA ILE A 1143 -38.37 58.82 -9.30
C ILE A 1143 -38.91 58.51 -10.71
N GLU A 1144 -39.47 59.51 -11.39
CA GLU A 1144 -40.02 59.35 -12.75
C GLU A 1144 -38.94 58.93 -13.76
N VAL A 1145 -37.72 59.47 -13.61
CA VAL A 1145 -36.56 59.10 -14.46
C VAL A 1145 -36.07 57.69 -14.14
N LEU A 1146 -36.15 57.26 -12.88
CA LEU A 1146 -35.78 55.90 -12.47
C LEU A 1146 -36.78 54.84 -12.95
N ASP A 1147 -38.08 55.19 -13.02
CA ASP A 1147 -39.12 54.32 -13.58
C ASP A 1147 -38.95 54.16 -15.10
N GLU A 1148 -38.74 55.27 -15.83
CA GLU A 1148 -38.46 55.23 -17.28
C GLU A 1148 -37.18 54.43 -17.59
N LEU A 1149 -36.11 54.61 -16.79
CA LEU A 1149 -34.89 53.82 -16.90
C LEU A 1149 -35.17 52.33 -16.67
N ALA A 1150 -35.95 51.97 -15.65
CA ALA A 1150 -36.25 50.58 -15.34
C ALA A 1150 -37.02 49.88 -16.46
N GLU A 1151 -37.99 50.57 -17.09
CA GLU A 1151 -38.72 50.03 -18.23
C GLU A 1151 -37.82 49.85 -19.46
N GLU A 1152 -37.01 50.84 -19.80
CA GLU A 1152 -36.16 50.78 -21.00
C GLU A 1152 -35.01 49.79 -20.83
N VAL A 1153 -34.37 49.72 -19.65
CA VAL A 1153 -33.34 48.69 -19.33
C VAL A 1153 -33.93 47.30 -19.39
N LYS A 1154 -35.15 47.10 -18.86
CA LYS A 1154 -35.82 45.78 -18.90
C LYS A 1154 -36.10 45.35 -20.35
N LYS A 1155 -36.41 46.29 -21.23
CA LYS A 1155 -36.63 46.05 -22.66
C LYS A 1155 -35.32 45.74 -23.39
N LEU A 1156 -34.28 46.56 -23.19
CA LEU A 1156 -32.99 46.42 -23.88
C LEU A 1156 -32.19 45.19 -23.41
N SER A 1157 -32.30 44.81 -22.13
CA SER A 1157 -31.57 43.66 -21.58
C SER A 1157 -32.02 42.29 -22.12
N VAL A 1158 -33.14 42.22 -22.86
CA VAL A 1158 -33.58 41.00 -23.56
C VAL A 1158 -32.71 40.71 -24.78
N GLU A 1159 -32.24 41.75 -25.47
CA GLU A 1159 -31.54 41.64 -26.77
C GLU A 1159 -30.05 42.02 -26.66
N HIS A 1160 -29.66 42.75 -25.62
CA HIS A 1160 -28.31 43.25 -25.43
C HIS A 1160 -27.75 42.93 -24.04
N ASN A 1161 -26.46 42.56 -23.99
CA ASN A 1161 -25.72 42.48 -22.73
C ASN A 1161 -25.09 43.84 -22.40
N ILE A 1162 -24.73 44.05 -21.14
CA ILE A 1162 -23.85 45.16 -20.74
C ILE A 1162 -22.46 44.87 -21.29
N ARG A 1163 -21.85 45.86 -21.97
CA ARG A 1163 -20.57 45.69 -22.67
C ARG A 1163 -19.43 46.52 -22.07
N LEU A 1164 -19.73 47.51 -21.23
CA LEU A 1164 -18.75 48.38 -20.58
C LEU A 1164 -18.77 48.20 -19.05
N GLU A 1165 -17.61 47.99 -18.42
CA GLU A 1165 -17.55 47.77 -16.96
C GLU A 1165 -17.92 49.04 -16.19
N ILE A 1166 -17.70 50.24 -16.76
CA ILE A 1166 -18.17 51.51 -16.15
C ILE A 1166 -19.68 51.52 -15.89
N SER A 1167 -20.48 50.87 -16.75
CA SER A 1167 -21.92 50.69 -16.56
C SER A 1167 -22.21 49.78 -15.36
N ILE A 1168 -21.44 48.70 -15.21
CA ILE A 1168 -21.54 47.76 -14.08
C ILE A 1168 -21.17 48.45 -12.77
N ASP A 1169 -20.07 49.19 -12.74
CA ASP A 1169 -19.62 49.91 -11.55
C ASP A 1169 -20.59 51.00 -11.12
N PHE A 1170 -21.26 51.62 -12.09
CA PHE A 1170 -22.35 52.54 -11.80
C PHE A 1170 -23.57 51.81 -11.20
N ILE A 1171 -23.98 50.66 -11.77
CA ILE A 1171 -25.05 49.83 -11.20
C ILE A 1171 -24.71 49.43 -9.76
N LYS A 1172 -23.48 48.97 -9.48
CA LYS A 1172 -23.02 48.62 -8.12
C LYS A 1172 -23.16 49.80 -7.13
N LYS A 1173 -22.89 51.03 -7.58
CA LYS A 1173 -23.04 52.26 -6.77
C LYS A 1173 -24.52 52.68 -6.59
N MET A 1174 -25.37 52.42 -7.58
CA MET A 1174 -26.77 52.83 -7.59
C MET A 1174 -27.71 51.85 -6.87
N VAL A 1175 -27.54 50.54 -7.06
CA VAL A 1175 -28.41 49.49 -6.51
C VAL A 1175 -28.69 49.67 -5.01
N PRO A 1176 -27.70 49.93 -4.13
CA PRO A 1176 -27.96 50.13 -2.70
C PRO A 1176 -28.90 51.31 -2.39
N LYS A 1177 -28.96 52.33 -3.26
CA LYS A 1177 -29.81 53.51 -3.11
C LYS A 1177 -31.25 53.28 -3.59
N LEU A 1178 -31.52 52.15 -4.26
CA LEU A 1178 -32.81 51.85 -4.91
C LEU A 1178 -33.63 50.78 -4.16
N ILE A 1179 -33.21 50.33 -2.98
CA ILE A 1179 -33.89 49.28 -2.21
C ILE A 1179 -35.37 49.69 -1.98
N GLY A 1180 -36.30 48.88 -2.50
CA GLY A 1180 -37.75 49.13 -2.45
C GLY A 1180 -38.34 49.77 -3.71
N HIS A 1181 -37.53 50.11 -4.72
CA HIS A 1181 -37.96 50.66 -6.01
C HIS A 1181 -37.98 49.57 -7.11
N PRO A 1182 -38.90 49.60 -8.11
CA PRO A 1182 -38.93 48.62 -9.21
C PRO A 1182 -37.61 48.48 -9.98
N ALA A 1183 -36.88 49.58 -10.15
CA ALA A 1183 -35.56 49.61 -10.78
C ALA A 1183 -34.50 48.72 -10.09
N HIS A 1184 -34.62 48.47 -8.78
CA HIS A 1184 -33.68 47.64 -8.03
C HIS A 1184 -33.67 46.19 -8.53
N GLU A 1185 -34.85 45.62 -8.77
CA GLU A 1185 -34.98 44.25 -9.26
C GLU A 1185 -34.42 44.11 -10.68
N VAL A 1186 -34.74 45.06 -11.57
CA VAL A 1186 -34.26 45.05 -12.95
C VAL A 1186 -32.74 45.16 -13.03
N LEU A 1187 -32.14 46.09 -12.29
CA LEU A 1187 -30.68 46.34 -12.36
C LEU A 1187 -29.85 45.24 -11.68
N THR A 1188 -30.38 44.59 -10.64
CA THR A 1188 -29.68 43.48 -9.96
C THR A 1188 -29.69 42.17 -10.75
N GLN A 1189 -30.61 42.00 -11.70
CA GLN A 1189 -30.72 40.82 -12.54
C GLN A 1189 -29.83 40.86 -13.80
N LEU A 1190 -29.18 41.98 -14.10
CA LEU A 1190 -28.29 42.11 -15.25
C LEU A 1190 -27.00 41.31 -15.04
N SER A 1191 -26.69 40.39 -15.96
CA SER A 1191 -25.48 39.57 -15.89
C SER A 1191 -24.25 40.34 -16.38
N ASN A 1192 -23.18 40.37 -15.60
CA ASN A 1192 -21.86 40.79 -16.09
C ASN A 1192 -21.19 39.62 -16.82
N LYS A 1193 -21.12 39.70 -18.15
CA LYS A 1193 -20.47 38.70 -19.02
C LYS A 1193 -19.19 39.22 -19.68
N ILE A 1194 -18.72 40.40 -19.31
CA ILE A 1194 -17.59 41.09 -19.98
C ILE A 1194 -16.33 40.22 -19.93
N TYR A 1195 -15.96 39.72 -18.75
CA TYR A 1195 -14.78 38.86 -18.59
C TYR A 1195 -14.89 37.52 -19.34
N GLU A 1196 -16.08 36.88 -19.32
CA GLU A 1196 -16.33 35.60 -20.00
C GLU A 1196 -16.20 35.75 -21.52
N ILE A 1197 -16.88 36.74 -22.10
CA ILE A 1197 -16.88 37.03 -23.54
C ILE A 1197 -15.47 37.46 -23.99
N GLY A 1198 -14.82 38.35 -23.24
CA GLY A 1198 -13.46 38.79 -23.53
C GLY A 1198 -12.44 37.63 -23.50
N THR A 1199 -12.56 36.72 -22.52
CA THR A 1199 -11.69 35.55 -22.41
C THR A 1199 -11.90 34.57 -23.56
N ALA A 1200 -13.16 34.28 -23.94
CA ALA A 1200 -13.48 33.44 -25.08
C ALA A 1200 -12.94 34.01 -26.40
N TRP A 1201 -13.02 35.33 -26.58
CA TRP A 1201 -12.44 36.01 -27.73
C TRP A 1201 -10.91 35.83 -27.78
N VAL A 1202 -10.20 36.11 -26.67
CA VAL A 1202 -8.73 35.94 -26.62
C VAL A 1202 -8.33 34.50 -26.91
N HIS A 1203 -9.04 33.50 -26.36
CA HIS A 1203 -8.74 32.09 -26.63
C HIS A 1203 -8.93 31.71 -28.11
N SER A 1204 -9.99 32.17 -28.76
CA SER A 1204 -10.22 31.90 -30.18
C SER A 1204 -9.24 32.62 -31.12
N HIS A 1205 -8.51 33.62 -30.63
CA HIS A 1205 -7.53 34.42 -31.38
C HIS A 1205 -6.07 34.20 -30.91
N ARG A 1206 -5.83 33.21 -30.04
CA ARG A 1206 -4.47 32.68 -29.79
C ARG A 1206 -4.11 31.71 -30.92
N TYR A 1207 -3.41 32.22 -31.92
CA TYR A 1207 -2.80 31.36 -32.95
C TYR A 1207 -1.56 30.66 -32.38
N GLU A 1208 -1.62 29.35 -32.17
CA GLU A 1208 -0.41 28.52 -32.16
C GLU A 1208 -0.03 28.26 -33.62
N LYS A 1209 0.94 29.02 -34.14
CA LYS A 1209 1.44 28.83 -35.51
C LYS A 1209 2.33 27.59 -35.54
N GLU A 1210 1.91 26.55 -36.25
CA GLU A 1210 2.79 25.42 -36.58
C GLU A 1210 3.99 25.93 -37.41
N ILE A 1211 5.20 25.62 -36.96
CA ILE A 1211 6.43 26.04 -37.67
C ILE A 1211 6.76 24.98 -38.73
N ASN A 1212 6.61 25.36 -39.99
CA ASN A 1212 6.91 24.47 -41.11
C ASN A 1212 8.38 24.03 -41.12
N GLY A 1213 8.59 22.73 -41.29
CA GLY A 1213 9.94 22.12 -41.36
C GLY A 1213 10.67 22.05 -40.02
N TRP A 1214 9.99 22.26 -38.89
CA TRP A 1214 10.54 22.09 -37.55
C TRP A 1214 10.48 20.62 -37.11
N ILE A 1215 11.58 20.10 -36.55
CA ILE A 1215 11.66 18.72 -36.05
C ILE A 1215 11.49 18.77 -34.53
N SER A 1216 10.23 18.62 -34.07
CA SER A 1216 9.85 18.44 -32.66
C SER A 1216 10.38 17.14 -32.10
#